data_AF-A0A972EJU4-F1
#
_entry.id   AF-A0A972EJU4-F1
#
_cell.length_a   1.000
_cell.length_b   1.000
_cell.length_c   1.000
_cell.angle_alpha   90.00
_cell.angle_beta   90.00
_cell.angle_gamma   90.00
#
_symmetry.space_group_name_H-M   'P 1'
#
loop_
_entity.id
_entity.type
_entity.pdbx_description
1 polymer ?
#
loop_
_entity_poly.entity_id
_entity_poly.type
_entity_poly.pdbx_seq_one_letter_code
_entity_poly.pdbx_strand_id
1 'polypeptide(L)'
;MNKVEINRNQLIDLSNAAYQLGNLEIARKLLIAWLKEYPNDLWIRYRLAIVLYKSGKLNEAIRLCEIILKTDPEFTEVWALVAVLYQDHSDERKKAALQVKRLKAYEREDQNRFSLGNLFGRNSSLTAASELEGSDEFDVISAVRLARSSKQQEDINSYFRLLKIYLRRWPKAVQFKLLLGDMLVKVGKEEEGTRLIHSTIESDLLGQVANRIWNNKNPYADLWHDESVYMLNMERFPLPLKVLKKAKLDKLVAIPIENGDGMVSLGIRMDPNDSTVLEANEGRSPSLSSLQPSELAEESFLPEPIEIMTEPSENPSESKLSLRDGKSVQIFAGLGKFFGNKKKEQEGILDSIREFVYKLDVKDADDRFPVYVVMSTIAGLTAKYGKNNKDFIDREMRMVADTVGNRDGWNAMVFYPDEFQSNGKSLLDPQSIRNALIRLDQTLAEKGSMIGALLIVGGHDVVPFFSLANPAMDDDLSILSDVPYSSSDPAKIIDQQWQTGRIPGDKTNDPGLLLSQLRSIQDYHLAKYNDEQLVLKKKLGKPASRTKLVKGIKNERSFGYCAAVWQKPSVAIFRNISDSAGLLTSPATLASNFPSSRLEGADYAYFNLHGIKGQPNWYGQKDSRDLSPIPMIPVALEIKNIQPVTQTPKIVFAENCYGAEIINRSENNALSLNMLSKGTKVFIGSTAISYGAMNLPLTAADLLSYLFWKHLMTGISCGEAFRRARKNMAAEIESGHGALDCEIQKTLISFVLYGDPLYAVLENADITDRMQRAKSAKKYELLKERMDSKLVIDSNMARRIYDEVKQMYEMQGVSDEFSTYTIQKQVGMAKSGDERAKIDQNHNYVIIYSKDTKMGSMLDRLITRVTVSKEGKIRKVSFSR
;
A
#
# COMPACT_ATOMS: atom_id res chain seq x y z
N MET A 1 21.24 -53.80 8.63
CA MET A 1 20.85 -53.38 9.99
C MET A 1 19.40 -52.95 9.91
N ASN A 2 18.50 -53.59 10.67
CA ASN A 2 17.08 -53.21 10.68
C ASN A 2 16.96 -51.83 11.36
N LYS A 3 16.43 -50.83 10.64
CA LYS A 3 16.08 -49.54 11.24
C LYS A 3 15.08 -49.80 12.36
N VAL A 4 15.41 -49.39 13.59
CA VAL A 4 14.44 -49.44 14.69
C VAL A 4 13.55 -48.21 14.55
N GLU A 5 12.36 -48.40 14.00
CA GLU A 5 11.37 -47.34 13.85
C GLU A 5 10.22 -47.56 14.83
N ILE A 6 9.73 -46.49 15.44
CA ILE A 6 8.55 -46.50 16.30
C ILE A 6 7.44 -45.65 15.67
N ASN A 7 6.19 -46.10 15.80
CA ASN A 7 5.04 -45.31 15.40
C ASN A 7 4.66 -44.28 16.48
N ARG A 8 3.71 -43.40 16.15
CA ARG A 8 3.23 -42.34 17.04
C ARG A 8 2.69 -42.85 18.38
N ASN A 9 1.93 -43.95 18.38
CA ASN A 9 1.37 -44.54 19.61
C ASN A 9 2.49 -45.06 20.52
N GLN A 10 3.47 -45.74 19.94
CA GLN A 10 4.65 -46.21 20.66
C GLN A 10 5.48 -45.04 21.24
N LEU A 11 5.62 -43.93 20.50
CA LEU A 11 6.23 -42.70 21.02
C LEU A 11 5.46 -42.16 22.24
N ILE A 12 4.13 -42.11 22.14
CA ILE A 12 3.27 -41.66 23.25
C ILE A 12 3.47 -42.56 24.47
N ASP A 13 3.50 -43.87 24.30
CA ASP A 13 3.73 -44.83 25.38
C ASP A 13 5.13 -44.67 26.01
N LEU A 14 6.17 -44.50 25.19
CA LEU A 14 7.55 -44.28 25.66
C LEU A 14 7.70 -42.96 26.42
N SER A 15 7.22 -41.86 25.85
CA SER A 15 7.29 -40.54 26.48
C SER A 15 6.48 -40.48 27.78
N ASN A 16 5.32 -41.15 27.83
CA ASN A 16 4.52 -41.28 29.04
C ASN A 16 5.20 -42.16 30.09
N ALA A 17 5.80 -43.29 29.70
CA ALA A 17 6.56 -44.14 30.61
C ALA A 17 7.77 -43.39 31.21
N ALA A 18 8.50 -42.64 30.40
CA ALA A 18 9.60 -41.78 30.84
C ALA A 18 9.11 -40.71 31.82
N TYR A 19 8.02 -40.02 31.49
CA TYR A 19 7.38 -39.02 32.34
C TYR A 19 6.95 -39.60 33.70
N GLN A 20 6.29 -40.76 33.72
CA GLN A 20 5.83 -41.42 34.94
C GLN A 20 6.98 -41.97 35.82
N LEU A 21 8.17 -42.17 35.26
CA LEU A 21 9.37 -42.57 35.99
C LEU A 21 10.19 -41.37 36.47
N GLY A 22 9.69 -40.14 36.25
CA GLY A 22 10.39 -38.90 36.60
C GLY A 22 11.52 -38.54 35.63
N ASN A 23 11.70 -39.29 34.53
CA ASN A 23 12.75 -39.03 33.56
C ASN A 23 12.27 -38.03 32.49
N LEU A 24 12.07 -36.78 32.94
CA LEU A 24 11.49 -35.70 32.13
C LEU A 24 12.36 -35.31 30.93
N GLU A 25 13.69 -35.41 31.06
CA GLU A 25 14.62 -35.10 29.97
C GLU A 25 14.49 -36.10 28.81
N ILE A 26 14.30 -37.39 29.09
CA ILE A 26 14.06 -38.39 28.05
C ILE A 26 12.71 -38.17 27.38
N ALA A 27 11.66 -37.92 28.17
CA ALA A 27 10.34 -37.59 27.61
C ALA A 27 10.42 -36.35 26.69
N ARG A 28 11.15 -35.31 27.11
CA ARG A 28 11.38 -34.08 26.34
C ARG A 28 12.13 -34.36 25.04
N LYS A 29 13.24 -35.11 25.09
CA LYS A 29 14.03 -35.47 23.90
C LYS A 29 13.23 -36.28 22.88
N LEU A 30 12.43 -37.25 23.33
CA LEU A 30 11.57 -38.05 22.45
C LEU A 30 10.53 -37.20 21.73
N LEU A 31 9.82 -36.33 22.47
CA LEU A 31 8.79 -35.46 21.89
C LEU A 31 9.39 -34.43 20.93
N ILE A 32 10.57 -33.86 21.25
CA ILE A 32 11.28 -32.95 20.33
C ILE A 32 11.75 -33.69 19.08
N ALA A 33 12.23 -34.93 19.20
CA ALA A 33 12.63 -35.73 18.05
C ALA A 33 11.48 -35.95 17.08
N TRP A 34 10.30 -36.29 17.59
CA TRP A 34 9.09 -36.40 16.78
C TRP A 34 8.73 -35.07 16.12
N LEU A 35 8.75 -33.97 16.87
CA LEU A 35 8.41 -32.64 16.36
C LEU A 35 9.47 -32.04 15.42
N LYS A 36 10.65 -32.67 15.26
CA LYS A 36 11.59 -32.30 14.20
C LYS A 36 11.14 -32.85 12.85
N GLU A 37 10.65 -34.07 12.82
CA GLU A 37 10.13 -34.72 11.60
C GLU A 37 8.69 -34.26 11.29
N TYR A 38 7.87 -34.12 12.34
CA TYR A 38 6.45 -33.79 12.25
C TYR A 38 6.12 -32.54 13.09
N PRO A 39 6.58 -31.35 12.66
CA PRO A 39 6.57 -30.15 13.49
C PRO A 39 5.18 -29.73 13.95
N ASN A 40 4.13 -29.97 13.16
CA ASN A 40 2.77 -29.49 13.42
C ASN A 40 1.82 -30.54 14.02
N ASP A 41 2.35 -31.61 14.64
CA ASP A 41 1.54 -32.52 15.44
C ASP A 41 1.08 -31.82 16.74
N LEU A 42 -0.12 -31.24 16.71
CA LEU A 42 -0.66 -30.39 17.77
C LEU A 42 -0.74 -31.13 19.12
N TRP A 43 -1.07 -32.42 19.11
CA TRP A 43 -1.19 -33.22 20.33
C TRP A 43 0.18 -33.56 20.94
N ILE A 44 1.19 -33.82 20.12
CA ILE A 44 2.57 -34.03 20.60
C ILE A 44 3.16 -32.72 21.13
N ARG A 45 2.85 -31.57 20.50
CA ARG A 45 3.20 -30.24 21.05
C ARG A 45 2.56 -30.01 22.43
N TYR A 46 1.29 -30.37 22.60
CA TYR A 46 0.61 -30.28 23.89
C TYR A 46 1.30 -31.16 24.95
N ARG A 47 1.68 -32.39 24.62
CA ARG A 47 2.46 -33.26 25.52
C ARG A 47 3.81 -32.67 25.88
N LEU A 48 4.50 -32.05 24.92
CA LEU A 48 5.77 -31.35 25.18
C LEU A 48 5.56 -30.17 26.15
N ALA A 49 4.47 -29.41 26.02
CA ALA A 49 4.14 -28.33 26.94
C ALA A 49 3.96 -28.83 28.39
N ILE A 50 3.31 -29.98 28.58
CA ILE A 50 3.19 -30.62 29.90
C ILE A 50 4.57 -30.99 30.47
N VAL A 51 5.43 -31.61 29.66
CA VAL A 51 6.78 -32.01 30.09
C VAL A 51 7.63 -30.79 30.43
N LEU A 52 7.59 -29.73 29.63
CA LEU A 52 8.30 -28.46 29.87
C LEU A 52 7.86 -27.81 31.19
N TYR A 53 6.56 -27.76 31.43
CA TYR A 53 6.03 -27.25 32.70
C TYR A 53 6.54 -28.07 33.89
N LYS A 54 6.50 -29.41 33.78
CA LYS A 54 6.95 -30.31 34.85
C LYS A 54 8.45 -30.30 35.06
N SER A 55 9.24 -29.94 34.05
CA SER A 55 10.68 -29.70 34.16
C SER A 55 11.03 -28.30 34.67
N GLY A 56 10.06 -27.51 35.15
CA GLY A 56 10.28 -26.15 35.68
C GLY A 56 10.36 -25.05 34.63
N LYS A 57 10.16 -25.37 33.34
CA LYS A 57 10.26 -24.42 32.21
C LYS A 57 8.91 -23.77 31.90
N LEU A 58 8.37 -23.04 32.88
CA LEU A 58 7.02 -22.47 32.80
C LEU A 58 6.80 -21.58 31.57
N ASN A 59 7.72 -20.65 31.30
CA ASN A 59 7.58 -19.69 30.20
C ASN A 59 7.63 -20.38 28.82
N GLU A 60 8.45 -21.43 28.66
CA GLU A 60 8.49 -22.22 27.43
C GLU A 60 7.16 -22.97 27.22
N ALA A 61 6.59 -23.54 28.28
CA ALA A 61 5.29 -24.22 28.22
C ALA A 61 4.15 -23.26 27.83
N ILE A 62 4.10 -22.05 28.39
CA ILE A 62 3.09 -21.03 28.06
C ILE A 62 3.20 -20.64 26.58
N ARG A 63 4.40 -20.30 26.10
CA ARG A 63 4.62 -19.93 24.69
C ARG A 63 4.18 -21.04 23.74
N LEU A 64 4.49 -22.29 24.06
CA LEU A 64 4.08 -23.44 23.25
C LEU A 64 2.56 -23.59 23.22
N CYS A 65 1.87 -23.40 24.37
CA CYS A 65 0.41 -23.41 24.43
C CYS A 65 -0.22 -22.30 23.57
N GLU A 66 0.32 -21.07 23.59
CA GLU A 66 -0.17 -19.97 22.76
C GLU A 66 -0.03 -20.26 21.25
N ILE A 67 1.06 -20.92 20.84
CA ILE A 67 1.27 -21.34 19.45
C ILE A 67 0.21 -22.36 19.03
N ILE A 68 -0.08 -23.34 19.90
CA ILE A 68 -1.11 -24.35 19.64
C ILE A 68 -2.47 -23.68 19.52
N LEU A 69 -2.84 -22.79 20.45
CA LEU A 69 -4.15 -22.11 20.48
C LEU A 69 -4.35 -21.11 19.34
N LYS A 70 -3.28 -20.56 18.74
CA LYS A 70 -3.36 -19.79 17.49
C LYS A 70 -3.75 -20.66 16.29
N THR A 71 -3.39 -21.94 16.33
CA THR A 71 -3.64 -22.91 15.24
C THR A 71 -4.98 -23.62 15.42
N ASP A 72 -5.24 -24.08 16.64
CA ASP A 72 -6.48 -24.72 17.05
C ASP A 72 -7.04 -24.05 18.33
N PRO A 73 -7.85 -22.98 18.17
CA PRO A 73 -8.46 -22.28 19.30
C PRO A 73 -9.48 -23.09 20.11
N GLU A 74 -10.00 -24.19 19.55
CA GLU A 74 -10.96 -25.09 20.23
C GLU A 74 -10.26 -26.25 20.97
N PHE A 75 -8.92 -26.23 21.11
CA PHE A 75 -8.18 -27.30 21.78
C PHE A 75 -8.35 -27.22 23.31
N THR A 76 -9.39 -27.89 23.81
CA THR A 76 -9.84 -27.87 25.22
C THR A 76 -8.74 -28.23 26.22
N GLU A 77 -7.93 -29.25 25.94
CA GLU A 77 -6.86 -29.71 26.83
C GLU A 77 -5.75 -28.65 26.99
N VAL A 78 -5.46 -27.89 25.94
CA VAL A 78 -4.44 -26.82 25.99
C VAL A 78 -4.95 -25.64 26.82
N TRP A 79 -6.22 -25.26 26.68
CA TRP A 79 -6.83 -24.25 27.56
C TRP A 79 -6.83 -24.68 29.03
N ALA A 80 -7.10 -25.96 29.30
CA ALA A 80 -7.01 -26.51 30.65
C ALA A 80 -5.59 -26.44 31.21
N LEU A 81 -4.58 -26.72 30.38
CA LEU A 81 -3.18 -26.56 30.77
C LEU A 81 -2.84 -25.09 31.02
N VAL A 82 -3.22 -24.16 30.14
CA VAL A 82 -3.01 -22.71 30.32
C VAL A 82 -3.59 -22.22 31.66
N ALA A 83 -4.80 -22.67 32.02
CA ALA A 83 -5.41 -22.32 33.31
C ALA A 83 -4.59 -22.83 34.52
N VAL A 84 -3.84 -23.93 34.37
CA VAL A 84 -2.93 -24.46 35.39
C VAL A 84 -1.58 -23.76 35.39
N LEU A 85 -1.08 -23.32 34.22
CA LEU A 85 0.23 -22.66 34.08
C LEU A 85 0.24 -21.26 34.72
N TYR A 86 -0.88 -20.53 34.66
CA TYR A 86 -0.98 -19.19 35.23
C TYR A 86 -1.38 -19.20 36.72
N GLN A 87 -0.92 -18.19 37.46
CA GLN A 87 -1.17 -18.06 38.90
C GLN A 87 -2.67 -17.90 39.23
N ASP A 88 -3.08 -18.37 40.42
CA ASP A 88 -4.49 -18.48 40.88
C ASP A 88 -5.31 -17.18 40.73
N HIS A 89 -4.67 -16.00 40.77
CA HIS A 89 -5.34 -14.69 40.71
C HIS A 89 -5.17 -13.93 39.37
N SER A 90 -4.41 -14.47 38.43
CA SER A 90 -4.16 -13.83 37.13
C SER A 90 -5.42 -13.76 36.28
N ASP A 91 -5.55 -12.70 35.48
CA ASP A 91 -6.67 -12.55 34.57
C ASP A 91 -6.59 -13.55 33.40
N GLU A 92 -5.37 -13.95 33.01
CA GLU A 92 -5.11 -14.99 32.02
C GLU A 92 -5.68 -16.34 32.44
N ARG A 93 -5.50 -16.73 33.70
CA ARG A 93 -6.11 -17.96 34.24
C ARG A 93 -7.63 -17.89 34.21
N LYS A 94 -8.23 -16.77 34.64
CA LYS A 94 -9.69 -16.60 34.62
C LYS A 94 -10.22 -16.72 33.20
N LYS A 95 -9.55 -16.09 32.23
CA LYS A 95 -9.88 -16.18 30.79
C LYS A 95 -9.78 -17.63 30.31
N ALA A 96 -8.67 -18.33 30.59
CA ALA A 96 -8.49 -19.72 30.18
C ALA A 96 -9.54 -20.67 30.78
N ALA A 97 -9.82 -20.54 32.09
CA ALA A 97 -10.86 -21.33 32.76
C ALA A 97 -12.26 -21.06 32.19
N LEU A 98 -12.56 -19.82 31.84
CA LEU A 98 -13.80 -19.45 31.16
C LEU A 98 -13.89 -20.11 29.78
N GLN A 99 -12.81 -20.14 29.00
CA GLN A 99 -12.80 -20.82 27.70
C GLN A 99 -13.03 -22.32 27.81
N VAL A 100 -12.41 -22.99 28.78
CA VAL A 100 -12.68 -24.42 29.04
C VAL A 100 -14.16 -24.65 29.36
N LYS A 101 -14.77 -23.77 30.16
CA LYS A 101 -16.19 -23.85 30.49
C LYS A 101 -17.07 -23.67 29.24
N ARG A 102 -16.74 -22.71 28.38
CA ARG A 102 -17.45 -22.46 27.10
C ARG A 102 -17.35 -23.64 26.14
N LEU A 103 -16.14 -24.15 25.90
CA LEU A 103 -15.91 -25.29 25.00
C LEU A 103 -16.67 -26.55 25.47
N LYS A 104 -16.62 -26.87 26.76
CA LYS A 104 -17.40 -27.98 27.33
C LYS A 104 -18.92 -27.79 27.22
N ALA A 105 -19.40 -26.56 27.30
CA ALA A 105 -20.82 -26.26 27.08
C ALA A 105 -21.21 -26.52 25.61
N TYR A 106 -20.39 -26.08 24.66
CA TYR A 106 -20.61 -26.32 23.23
C TYR A 106 -20.56 -27.80 22.87
N GLU A 107 -19.64 -28.58 23.43
CA GLU A 107 -19.58 -30.04 23.24
C GLU A 107 -20.87 -30.73 23.70
N ARG A 108 -21.43 -30.35 24.85
CA ARG A 108 -22.70 -30.89 25.36
C ARG A 108 -23.89 -30.52 24.48
N GLU A 109 -23.94 -29.28 24.00
CA GLU A 109 -24.99 -28.84 23.06
C GLU A 109 -24.95 -29.64 21.76
N ASP A 110 -23.75 -29.89 21.22
CA ASP A 110 -23.58 -30.64 19.99
C ASP A 110 -23.95 -32.12 20.16
N GLN A 111 -23.61 -32.73 21.31
CA GLN A 111 -24.06 -34.09 21.66
C GLN A 111 -25.58 -34.19 21.82
N ASN A 112 -26.23 -33.20 22.45
CA ASN A 112 -27.68 -33.17 22.65
C ASN A 112 -28.47 -32.93 21.35
N ARG A 113 -27.94 -32.14 20.41
CA ARG A 113 -28.54 -31.97 19.07
C ARG A 113 -28.56 -33.27 18.27
N PHE A 114 -27.57 -34.13 18.47
CA PHE A 114 -27.50 -35.43 17.79
C PHE A 114 -28.41 -36.49 18.42
N SER A 115 -28.66 -36.46 19.74
CA SER A 115 -29.57 -37.42 20.38
C SER A 115 -31.06 -37.15 20.10
N LEU A 116 -31.42 -35.89 19.83
CA LEU A 116 -32.80 -35.47 19.54
C LEU A 116 -33.15 -35.40 18.05
N GLY A 117 -32.21 -35.79 17.16
CA GLY A 117 -32.37 -35.75 15.71
C GLY A 117 -33.46 -36.66 15.11
N ASN A 118 -34.23 -37.38 15.93
CA ASN A 118 -35.32 -38.26 15.48
C ASN A 118 -36.71 -37.93 16.05
N LEU A 119 -36.91 -36.89 16.87
CA LEU A 119 -38.24 -36.59 17.39
C LEU A 119 -38.47 -35.06 17.51
N PHE A 120 -39.25 -34.54 16.57
CA PHE A 120 -39.83 -33.20 16.50
C PHE A 120 -38.90 -32.01 16.21
N GLY A 121 -39.11 -31.44 15.01
CA GLY A 121 -38.75 -30.06 14.71
C GLY A 121 -39.57 -29.11 15.58
N ARG A 122 -38.92 -28.52 16.58
CA ARG A 122 -39.43 -27.33 17.26
C ARG A 122 -38.27 -26.51 17.81
N ASN A 123 -38.33 -25.21 17.54
CA ASN A 123 -37.44 -24.18 18.05
C ASN A 123 -37.26 -24.28 19.57
N SER A 124 -36.10 -24.77 20.00
CA SER A 124 -35.54 -24.58 21.34
C SER A 124 -34.02 -24.73 21.22
N SER A 125 -33.14 -23.87 21.72
CA SER A 125 -33.28 -22.62 22.43
C SER A 125 -31.83 -22.09 22.53
N LEU A 126 -31.57 -20.88 22.02
CA LEU A 126 -30.34 -20.13 22.25
C LEU A 126 -30.30 -19.63 23.71
N THR A 127 -30.41 -20.53 24.69
CA THR A 127 -30.66 -20.13 26.10
C THR A 127 -29.53 -20.46 27.07
N ALA A 128 -28.63 -21.40 26.76
CA ALA A 128 -27.51 -21.69 27.66
C ALA A 128 -26.27 -20.82 27.38
N ALA A 129 -26.04 -20.44 26.12
CA ALA A 129 -24.88 -19.64 25.72
C ALA A 129 -25.09 -18.12 25.90
N SER A 130 -26.34 -17.64 25.88
CA SER A 130 -26.68 -16.21 26.05
C SER A 130 -26.45 -15.70 27.47
N GLU A 131 -26.44 -16.58 28.48
CA GLU A 131 -26.18 -16.19 29.88
C GLU A 131 -24.68 -15.93 30.18
N LEU A 132 -23.80 -16.16 29.21
CA LEU A 132 -22.36 -15.88 29.31
C LEU A 132 -21.90 -14.67 28.49
N GLU A 133 -22.83 -13.91 27.90
CA GLU A 133 -22.62 -12.67 27.12
C GLU A 133 -22.33 -11.43 27.99
N GLY A 134 -21.69 -11.63 29.13
CA GLY A 134 -21.16 -10.57 29.99
C GLY A 134 -19.67 -10.37 29.81
N SER A 135 -19.18 -10.16 28.57
CA SER A 135 -17.81 -9.67 28.33
C SER A 135 -17.68 -9.09 26.92
N ASP A 136 -17.34 -7.80 26.84
CA ASP A 136 -17.16 -6.95 25.66
C ASP A 136 -16.04 -7.37 24.66
N GLU A 137 -15.63 -8.63 24.62
CA GLU A 137 -14.60 -9.14 23.70
C GLU A 137 -15.16 -10.25 22.80
N PHE A 138 -15.46 -9.92 21.54
CA PHE A 138 -15.73 -10.90 20.48
C PHE A 138 -14.46 -11.75 20.22
N ASP A 139 -14.40 -12.93 20.83
CA ASP A 139 -13.24 -13.84 20.80
C ASP A 139 -13.29 -14.89 19.67
N VAL A 140 -12.16 -15.56 19.44
CA VAL A 140 -12.00 -16.52 18.33
C VAL A 140 -12.89 -17.76 18.48
N ILE A 141 -13.14 -18.23 19.71
CA ILE A 141 -13.97 -19.40 19.98
C ILE A 141 -15.45 -19.09 19.66
N SER A 142 -15.92 -17.90 20.03
CA SER A 142 -17.27 -17.41 19.69
C SER A 142 -17.43 -17.27 18.18
N ALA A 143 -16.39 -16.78 17.49
CA ALA A 143 -16.39 -16.68 16.03
C ALA A 143 -16.44 -18.05 15.33
N VAL A 144 -15.68 -19.04 15.82
CA VAL A 144 -15.75 -20.42 15.32
C VAL A 144 -17.15 -21.00 15.55
N ARG A 145 -17.74 -20.79 16.74
CA ARG A 145 -19.10 -21.26 17.05
C ARG A 145 -20.14 -20.64 16.11
N LEU A 146 -20.06 -19.32 15.89
CA LEU A 146 -20.96 -18.61 14.99
C LEU A 146 -20.81 -19.13 13.55
N ALA A 147 -19.57 -19.29 13.07
CA ALA A 147 -19.28 -19.81 11.74
C ALA A 147 -19.79 -21.25 11.54
N ARG A 148 -19.90 -22.06 12.61
CA ARG A 148 -20.45 -23.42 12.54
C ARG A 148 -21.99 -23.45 12.66
N SER A 149 -22.65 -22.33 12.95
CA SER A 149 -24.11 -22.31 13.11
C SER A 149 -24.85 -22.43 11.78
N SER A 150 -25.91 -23.24 11.75
CA SER A 150 -26.71 -23.49 10.54
C SER A 150 -27.34 -22.22 9.96
N LYS A 151 -27.75 -21.27 10.82
CA LYS A 151 -28.33 -19.99 10.43
C LYS A 151 -27.39 -19.13 9.59
N GLN A 152 -26.08 -19.19 9.84
CA GLN A 152 -25.10 -18.46 9.05
C GLN A 152 -24.87 -19.10 7.68
N GLN A 153 -25.15 -20.40 7.53
CA GLN A 153 -24.98 -21.14 6.28
C GLN A 153 -26.16 -20.99 5.31
N GLU A 154 -27.26 -20.37 5.72
CA GLU A 154 -28.45 -20.13 4.90
C GLU A 154 -28.19 -19.10 3.78
N ASP A 155 -27.47 -18.01 4.08
CA ASP A 155 -27.00 -17.05 3.07
C ASP A 155 -25.54 -17.30 2.73
N ILE A 156 -25.34 -18.05 1.65
CA ILE A 156 -24.05 -18.40 1.05
C ILE A 156 -23.14 -17.17 0.89
N ASN A 157 -23.65 -16.01 0.47
CA ASN A 157 -22.79 -14.85 0.23
C ASN A 157 -22.35 -14.19 1.54
N SER A 158 -23.26 -14.05 2.50
CA SER A 158 -22.93 -13.54 3.83
C SER A 158 -21.98 -14.49 4.56
N TYR A 159 -22.17 -15.80 4.40
CA TYR A 159 -21.30 -16.83 4.97
C TYR A 159 -19.89 -16.78 4.40
N PHE A 160 -19.77 -16.67 3.07
CA PHE A 160 -18.48 -16.50 2.40
C PHE A 160 -17.72 -15.28 2.91
N ARG A 161 -18.41 -14.13 3.01
CA ARG A 161 -17.83 -12.89 3.55
C ARG A 161 -17.41 -13.05 5.00
N LEU A 162 -18.26 -13.66 5.83
CA LEU A 162 -17.99 -13.92 7.24
C LEU A 162 -16.73 -14.76 7.41
N LEU A 163 -16.61 -15.86 6.67
CA LEU A 163 -15.45 -16.74 6.72
C LEU A 163 -14.17 -16.07 6.21
N LYS A 164 -14.25 -15.22 5.17
CA LYS A 164 -13.12 -14.38 4.75
C LYS A 164 -12.69 -13.38 5.84
N ILE A 165 -13.66 -12.74 6.51
CA ILE A 165 -13.38 -11.83 7.62
C ILE A 165 -12.69 -12.57 8.77
N TYR A 166 -13.18 -13.74 9.14
CA TYR A 166 -12.62 -14.54 10.23
C TYR A 166 -11.26 -15.13 9.89
N LEU A 167 -11.07 -15.64 8.68
CA LEU A 167 -9.76 -16.10 8.22
C LEU A 167 -8.74 -14.95 8.19
N ARG A 168 -9.16 -13.73 7.83
CA ARG A 168 -8.29 -12.53 7.90
C ARG A 168 -7.94 -12.16 9.34
N ARG A 169 -8.90 -12.23 10.26
CA ARG A 169 -8.69 -11.89 11.68
C ARG A 169 -7.85 -12.94 12.42
N TRP A 170 -7.99 -14.22 12.06
CA TRP A 170 -7.28 -15.35 12.66
C TRP A 170 -6.67 -16.26 11.57
N PRO A 171 -5.60 -15.80 10.87
CA PRO A 171 -5.06 -16.49 9.70
C PRO A 171 -4.43 -17.85 10.00
N LYS A 172 -4.04 -18.09 11.26
CA LYS A 172 -3.49 -19.36 11.73
C LYS A 172 -4.57 -20.35 12.17
N ALA A 173 -5.79 -19.91 12.46
CA ALA A 173 -6.86 -20.79 12.91
C ALA A 173 -7.35 -21.68 11.76
N VAL A 174 -7.08 -22.97 11.86
CA VAL A 174 -7.35 -23.97 10.81
C VAL A 174 -8.86 -24.06 10.52
N GLN A 175 -9.70 -23.81 11.52
CA GLN A 175 -11.16 -23.88 11.42
C GLN A 175 -11.71 -23.05 10.28
N PHE A 176 -11.29 -21.79 10.14
CA PHE A 176 -11.83 -20.90 9.12
C PHE A 176 -11.37 -21.27 7.71
N LYS A 177 -10.16 -21.85 7.56
CA LYS A 177 -9.68 -22.38 6.28
C LYS A 177 -10.50 -23.59 5.83
N LEU A 178 -10.76 -24.53 6.75
CA LEU A 178 -11.58 -25.72 6.47
C LEU A 178 -13.01 -25.33 6.09
N LEU A 179 -13.65 -24.45 6.87
CA LEU A 179 -15.01 -24.00 6.60
C LEU A 179 -15.12 -23.22 5.29
N LEU A 180 -14.15 -22.34 4.98
CA LEU A 180 -14.13 -21.59 3.73
C LEU A 180 -13.87 -22.49 2.53
N GLY A 181 -12.98 -23.46 2.68
CA GLY A 181 -12.67 -24.43 1.64
C GLY A 181 -13.89 -25.28 1.27
N ASP A 182 -14.58 -25.83 2.27
CA ASP A 182 -15.81 -26.60 2.06
C ASP A 182 -16.94 -25.76 1.46
N MET A 183 -17.04 -24.50 1.87
CA MET A 183 -18.00 -23.55 1.30
C MET A 183 -17.70 -23.28 -0.18
N LEU A 184 -16.43 -23.07 -0.55
CA LEU A 184 -16.00 -22.86 -1.94
C LEU A 184 -16.32 -24.07 -2.82
N VAL A 185 -16.08 -25.28 -2.33
CA VAL A 185 -16.45 -26.54 -3.02
C VAL A 185 -17.96 -26.57 -3.27
N LYS A 186 -18.78 -26.29 -2.24
CA LYS A 186 -20.26 -26.27 -2.35
C LYS A 186 -20.79 -25.22 -3.33
N VAL A 187 -20.05 -24.12 -3.52
CA VAL A 187 -20.40 -23.04 -4.47
C VAL A 187 -19.92 -23.33 -5.90
N GLY A 188 -19.29 -24.49 -6.14
CA GLY A 188 -18.79 -24.90 -7.44
C GLY A 188 -17.40 -24.37 -7.79
N LYS A 189 -16.68 -23.81 -6.80
CA LYS A 189 -15.26 -23.43 -6.91
C LYS A 189 -14.38 -24.52 -6.31
N GLU A 190 -14.47 -25.70 -6.90
CA GLU A 190 -13.85 -26.92 -6.34
C GLU A 190 -12.33 -26.82 -6.23
N GLU A 191 -11.65 -26.29 -7.26
CA GLU A 191 -10.18 -26.15 -7.24
C GLU A 191 -9.69 -25.22 -6.13
N GLU A 192 -10.31 -24.04 -5.99
CA GLU A 192 -9.97 -23.07 -4.93
C GLU A 192 -10.26 -23.66 -3.54
N GLY A 193 -11.41 -24.31 -3.38
CA GLY A 193 -11.83 -24.90 -2.12
C GLY A 193 -10.94 -26.06 -1.68
N THR A 194 -10.68 -27.02 -2.57
CA THR A 194 -9.81 -28.18 -2.30
C THR A 194 -8.39 -27.74 -2.02
N ARG A 195 -7.84 -26.76 -2.76
CA ARG A 195 -6.52 -26.19 -2.47
C ARG A 195 -6.44 -25.59 -1.07
N LEU A 196 -7.50 -24.89 -0.65
CA LEU A 196 -7.56 -24.29 0.68
C LEU A 196 -7.62 -25.36 1.77
N ILE A 197 -8.41 -26.43 1.60
CA ILE A 197 -8.46 -27.56 2.54
C ILE A 197 -7.11 -28.29 2.57
N HIS A 198 -6.52 -28.58 1.41
CA HIS A 198 -5.22 -29.26 1.32
C HIS A 198 -4.11 -28.47 2.04
N SER A 199 -4.15 -27.13 2.00
CA SER A 199 -3.19 -26.29 2.73
C SER A 199 -3.26 -26.44 4.27
N THR A 200 -4.31 -27.06 4.80
CA THR A 200 -4.47 -27.28 6.25
C THR A 200 -3.73 -28.52 6.74
N ILE A 201 -3.38 -29.47 5.86
CA ILE A 201 -2.69 -30.71 6.21
C ILE A 201 -1.36 -30.41 6.91
N GLU A 202 -0.65 -29.38 6.44
CA GLU A 202 0.61 -28.95 7.06
C GLU A 202 0.42 -28.45 8.49
N SER A 203 -0.75 -27.91 8.84
CA SER A 203 -1.04 -27.32 10.16
C SER A 203 -1.83 -28.24 11.09
N ASP A 204 -2.41 -29.31 10.56
CA ASP A 204 -3.25 -30.28 11.25
C ASP A 204 -2.95 -31.70 10.72
N LEU A 205 -1.85 -32.29 11.20
CA LEU A 205 -1.24 -33.51 10.64
C LEU A 205 -2.20 -34.72 10.56
N LEU A 206 -3.10 -34.87 11.54
CA LEU A 206 -4.04 -36.00 11.65
C LEU A 206 -5.50 -35.56 11.45
N GLY A 207 -5.72 -34.33 11.00
CA GLY A 207 -7.06 -33.81 10.76
C GLY A 207 -7.87 -33.66 12.05
N GLN A 208 -7.24 -33.40 13.19
CA GLN A 208 -7.95 -33.28 14.48
C GLN A 208 -9.01 -32.17 14.43
N VAL A 209 -8.72 -31.06 13.75
CA VAL A 209 -9.63 -29.92 13.60
C VAL A 209 -10.71 -30.26 12.58
N ALA A 210 -10.33 -30.89 11.46
CA ALA A 210 -11.28 -31.34 10.45
C ALA A 210 -12.29 -32.36 11.00
N ASN A 211 -11.81 -33.33 11.76
CA ASN A 211 -12.63 -34.34 12.43
C ASN A 211 -13.55 -33.70 13.49
N ARG A 212 -13.10 -32.65 14.20
CA ARG A 212 -13.97 -31.91 15.13
C ARG A 212 -15.07 -31.11 14.40
N ILE A 213 -14.78 -30.57 13.22
CA ILE A 213 -15.73 -29.76 12.44
C ILE A 213 -16.78 -30.64 11.78
N TRP A 214 -16.36 -31.67 11.03
CA TRP A 214 -17.25 -32.47 10.19
C TRP A 214 -17.65 -33.82 10.80
N ASN A 215 -16.96 -34.26 11.85
CA ASN A 215 -17.22 -35.53 12.56
C ASN A 215 -17.31 -36.71 11.56
N ASN A 216 -18.21 -37.68 11.78
CA ASN A 216 -18.49 -38.81 10.88
C ASN A 216 -18.98 -38.43 9.47
N LYS A 217 -19.11 -37.14 9.14
CA LYS A 217 -19.53 -36.64 7.83
C LYS A 217 -18.41 -35.91 7.08
N ASN A 218 -17.15 -36.12 7.46
CA ASN A 218 -15.99 -35.50 6.79
C ASN A 218 -15.85 -36.03 5.36
N PRO A 219 -16.20 -35.25 4.30
CA PRO A 219 -16.08 -35.70 2.92
C PRO A 219 -14.62 -35.65 2.44
N TYR A 220 -13.71 -35.11 3.24
CA TYR A 220 -12.30 -34.93 2.94
C TYR A 220 -11.41 -35.83 3.83
N ALA A 221 -11.98 -36.84 4.49
CA ALA A 221 -11.25 -37.70 5.44
C ALA A 221 -9.99 -38.33 4.83
N ASP A 222 -10.05 -38.71 3.55
CA ASP A 222 -8.96 -39.35 2.81
C ASP A 222 -7.73 -38.45 2.59
N LEU A 223 -7.83 -37.14 2.87
CA LEU A 223 -6.69 -36.21 2.80
C LEU A 223 -5.67 -36.45 3.93
N TRP A 224 -6.11 -37.03 5.04
CA TRP A 224 -5.25 -37.31 6.18
C TRP A 224 -4.83 -38.78 6.19
N HIS A 225 -3.52 -39.02 6.26
CA HIS A 225 -3.00 -40.37 6.37
C HIS A 225 -3.34 -40.99 7.74
N ASP A 226 -3.48 -42.32 7.74
CA ASP A 226 -3.62 -43.09 8.97
C ASP A 226 -2.41 -42.85 9.90
N GLU A 227 -2.65 -42.83 11.22
CA GLU A 227 -1.61 -42.61 12.22
C GLU A 227 -0.44 -43.60 12.10
N SER A 228 -0.70 -44.82 11.59
CA SER A 228 0.31 -45.86 11.38
C SER A 228 1.36 -45.54 10.31
N VAL A 229 1.13 -44.53 9.46
CA VAL A 229 2.08 -44.11 8.41
C VAL A 229 3.26 -43.32 9.00
N TYR A 230 3.08 -42.69 10.15
CA TYR A 230 4.08 -41.82 10.76
C TYR A 230 5.04 -42.61 11.66
N MET A 231 6.32 -42.60 11.31
CA MET A 231 7.37 -43.41 11.94
C MET A 231 8.57 -42.55 12.32
N LEU A 232 9.18 -42.83 13.47
CA LEU A 232 10.39 -42.15 13.97
C LEU A 232 11.54 -43.15 14.11
N ASN A 233 12.70 -42.82 13.52
CA ASN A 233 13.91 -43.62 13.66
C ASN A 233 14.56 -43.40 15.04
N MET A 234 14.80 -44.51 15.75
CA MET A 234 15.30 -44.55 17.12
C MET A 234 16.80 -44.85 17.26
N GLU A 235 17.55 -45.01 16.17
CA GLU A 235 18.97 -45.41 16.19
C GLU A 235 19.88 -44.50 17.03
N ARG A 236 19.50 -43.23 17.23
CA ARG A 236 20.31 -42.23 17.96
C ARG A 236 19.79 -41.90 19.37
N PHE A 237 18.79 -42.62 19.87
CA PHE A 237 18.14 -42.31 21.15
C PHE A 237 18.39 -43.40 22.18
N PRO A 238 19.47 -43.33 22.99
CA PRO A 238 19.64 -44.29 24.08
C PRO A 238 18.47 -44.17 25.08
N LEU A 239 17.84 -45.30 25.41
CA LEU A 239 16.69 -45.34 26.32
C LEU A 239 16.98 -46.29 27.50
N PRO A 240 16.74 -45.88 28.76
CA PRO A 240 16.87 -46.74 29.91
C PRO A 240 15.91 -47.94 29.83
N LEU A 241 16.42 -49.13 30.15
CA LEU A 241 15.63 -50.37 30.20
C LEU A 241 14.35 -50.26 31.04
N LYS A 242 14.39 -49.47 32.13
CA LYS A 242 13.23 -49.24 33.01
C LYS A 242 12.09 -48.52 32.26
N VAL A 243 12.41 -47.61 31.34
CA VAL A 243 11.43 -46.91 30.50
C VAL A 243 10.83 -47.86 29.46
N LEU A 244 11.66 -48.64 28.77
CA LEU A 244 11.23 -49.61 27.75
C LEU A 244 10.29 -50.68 28.31
N LYS A 245 10.64 -51.25 29.47
CA LYS A 245 9.81 -52.25 30.16
C LYS A 245 8.46 -51.66 30.58
N LYS A 246 8.45 -50.43 31.11
CA LYS A 246 7.21 -49.76 31.53
C LYS A 246 6.29 -49.42 30.35
N ALA A 247 6.86 -49.07 29.20
CA ALA A 247 6.12 -48.88 27.96
C ALA A 247 5.71 -50.20 27.27
N LYS A 248 6.11 -51.37 27.80
CA LYS A 248 5.91 -52.69 27.19
C LYS A 248 6.54 -52.82 25.79
N LEU A 249 7.67 -52.15 25.57
CA LEU A 249 8.40 -52.09 24.30
C LEU A 249 9.83 -52.63 24.44
N ASP A 250 10.10 -53.41 25.48
CA ASP A 250 11.37 -54.08 25.76
C ASP A 250 11.80 -55.09 24.69
N LYS A 251 10.85 -55.52 23.84
CA LYS A 251 11.11 -56.39 22.68
C LYS A 251 11.64 -55.66 21.44
N LEU A 252 11.62 -54.33 21.39
CA LEU A 252 12.24 -53.53 20.33
C LEU A 252 13.76 -53.44 20.58
N VAL A 253 14.47 -54.56 20.39
CA VAL A 253 15.90 -54.70 20.68
C VAL A 253 16.75 -54.19 19.51
N ALA A 254 17.13 -52.91 19.55
CA ALA A 254 18.42 -52.35 19.09
C ALA A 254 18.52 -50.84 19.42
N ILE A 255 18.05 -50.45 20.60
CA ILE A 255 18.18 -49.08 21.13
C ILE A 255 19.33 -49.11 22.14
N PRO A 256 20.32 -48.20 22.10
CA PRO A 256 21.46 -48.26 23.02
C PRO A 256 20.96 -48.14 24.47
N ILE A 257 21.24 -49.17 25.27
CA ILE A 257 20.77 -49.28 26.66
C ILE A 257 21.79 -48.57 27.56
N GLU A 258 21.36 -47.55 28.30
CA GLU A 258 22.10 -47.08 29.48
C GLU A 258 21.82 -48.03 30.65
N ASN A 259 22.83 -48.81 31.04
CA ASN A 259 22.83 -49.57 32.29
C ASN A 259 23.13 -48.61 33.45
N GLY A 260 22.11 -48.27 34.24
CA GLY A 260 22.29 -47.56 35.52
C GLY A 260 22.23 -48.54 36.68
N ASP A 261 23.38 -48.83 37.27
CA ASP A 261 23.66 -48.96 38.72
C ASP A 261 25.12 -49.41 38.92
N GLY A 262 25.98 -48.59 39.57
CA GLY A 262 27.33 -49.02 39.95
C GLY A 262 28.38 -47.90 40.12
N MET A 263 28.72 -47.63 41.37
CA MET A 263 29.87 -46.84 41.84
C MET A 263 31.23 -47.54 41.51
N VAL A 264 32.35 -46.79 41.59
CA VAL A 264 33.80 -47.19 41.57
C VAL A 264 34.49 -47.08 40.17
N SER A 265 35.29 -46.03 39.86
CA SER A 265 36.74 -45.76 40.12
C SER A 265 37.70 -46.76 39.44
N LEU A 266 38.89 -46.49 38.88
CA LEU A 266 39.88 -45.41 39.01
C LEU A 266 40.98 -45.64 37.93
N GLY A 267 41.75 -44.60 37.60
CA GLY A 267 43.11 -44.68 37.05
C GLY A 267 43.40 -43.55 36.06
N ILE A 268 44.34 -42.62 36.26
CA ILE A 268 45.68 -42.76 36.83
C ILE A 268 46.19 -41.38 37.34
N ARG A 269 46.69 -41.41 38.58
CA ARG A 269 47.77 -40.63 39.25
C ARG A 269 47.76 -39.09 39.22
N MET A 270 47.63 -38.53 40.43
CA MET A 270 48.59 -37.55 40.93
C MET A 270 49.29 -38.13 42.16
N ASP A 271 50.53 -37.72 42.38
CA ASP A 271 51.15 -37.55 43.69
C ASP A 271 52.39 -36.65 43.55
N PRO A 272 52.93 -36.03 44.61
CA PRO A 272 52.30 -35.14 45.59
C PRO A 272 53.12 -33.84 45.78
N ASN A 273 52.45 -32.75 46.14
CA ASN A 273 52.95 -31.66 47.00
C ASN A 273 51.89 -30.54 46.97
N ASP A 274 51.08 -30.41 47.99
CA ASP A 274 51.44 -29.55 49.13
C ASP A 274 50.27 -29.53 50.11
N SER A 275 50.65 -29.58 51.38
CA SER A 275 49.77 -29.65 52.54
C SER A 275 49.34 -28.25 53.00
N THR A 276 48.15 -28.19 53.62
CA THR A 276 47.77 -27.46 54.86
C THR A 276 46.47 -26.65 54.73
N VAL A 277 45.38 -27.12 55.35
CA VAL A 277 44.80 -26.75 56.68
C VAL A 277 44.44 -25.26 56.85
N LEU A 278 43.14 -24.95 57.02
CA LEU A 278 42.51 -24.27 58.18
C LEU A 278 41.21 -23.48 57.85
N GLU A 279 40.13 -23.92 58.51
CA GLU A 279 39.08 -23.21 59.27
C GLU A 279 38.53 -21.80 58.92
N ALA A 280 37.18 -21.77 58.85
CA ALA A 280 36.19 -20.96 59.61
C ALA A 280 36.05 -19.42 59.52
N ASN A 281 34.76 -19.05 59.37
CA ASN A 281 33.98 -17.96 60.01
C ASN A 281 33.73 -16.58 59.35
N GLU A 282 32.41 -16.33 59.21
CA GLU A 282 31.59 -15.15 59.53
C GLU A 282 31.85 -13.75 58.92
N GLY A 283 30.76 -13.18 58.35
CA GLY A 283 30.28 -11.86 58.77
C GLY A 283 30.28 -10.68 57.78
N ARG A 284 29.05 -10.21 57.48
CA ARG A 284 28.61 -8.82 57.15
C ARG A 284 29.13 -8.08 55.89
N SER A 285 28.16 -7.72 55.04
CA SER A 285 28.15 -6.58 54.09
C SER A 285 28.26 -5.21 54.80
N PRO A 286 28.78 -4.09 54.22
CA PRO A 286 28.27 -3.53 52.94
C PRO A 286 29.24 -2.67 52.07
N SER A 287 28.70 -2.21 50.93
CA SER A 287 28.96 -0.98 50.14
C SER A 287 29.74 -1.05 48.82
N LEU A 288 29.21 -0.27 47.86
CA LEU A 288 29.48 -0.19 46.42
C LEU A 288 30.85 0.39 46.04
N SER A 289 31.49 -0.16 44.99
CA SER A 289 31.94 0.60 43.81
C SER A 289 32.61 -0.27 42.72
N SER A 290 32.24 0.02 41.47
CA SER A 290 32.96 -0.16 40.19
C SER A 290 33.68 -1.49 39.85
N LEU A 291 33.19 -2.20 38.83
CA LEU A 291 33.87 -2.45 37.52
C LEU A 291 33.01 -3.39 36.65
N GLN A 292 33.10 -3.21 35.32
CA GLN A 292 32.25 -3.80 34.28
C GLN A 292 32.60 -5.27 33.89
N PRO A 293 31.76 -5.95 33.07
CA PRO A 293 31.53 -7.39 33.08
C PRO A 293 32.23 -8.17 31.94
N SER A 294 32.33 -9.49 32.09
CA SER A 294 32.54 -10.44 30.99
C SER A 294 31.53 -11.59 31.03
N GLU A 295 31.14 -11.99 29.82
CA GLU A 295 29.94 -12.73 29.45
C GLU A 295 30.11 -14.26 29.55
N LEU A 296 29.06 -14.95 30.00
CA LEU A 296 28.78 -16.34 29.67
C LEU A 296 27.29 -16.42 29.30
N ALA A 297 27.04 -16.66 28.01
CA ALA A 297 25.73 -16.68 27.38
C ALA A 297 24.99 -18.00 27.60
N GLU A 298 23.72 -17.92 28.01
CA GLU A 298 22.72 -18.99 27.90
C GLU A 298 22.03 -18.89 26.53
N GLU A 299 22.15 -19.93 25.70
CA GLU A 299 21.47 -20.02 24.39
C GLU A 299 20.01 -20.45 24.53
N SER A 300 19.11 -19.60 24.01
CA SER A 300 17.68 -19.85 23.85
C SER A 300 17.39 -20.63 22.57
N PHE A 301 16.88 -21.87 22.68
CA PHE A 301 16.47 -22.68 21.54
C PHE A 301 14.96 -22.51 21.22
N LEU A 302 14.65 -21.64 20.26
CA LEU A 302 13.44 -21.66 19.44
C LEU A 302 13.86 -21.53 17.97
N PRO A 303 13.18 -22.19 17.01
CA PRO A 303 13.60 -22.18 15.61
C PRO A 303 13.41 -20.80 14.97
N GLU A 304 14.47 -20.28 14.35
CA GLU A 304 14.45 -19.10 13.51
C GLU A 304 13.73 -19.35 12.15
N PRO A 305 13.25 -18.31 11.46
CA PRO A 305 12.65 -18.43 10.14
C PRO A 305 13.70 -18.78 9.08
N ILE A 306 13.31 -19.63 8.13
CA ILE A 306 14.12 -20.13 7.02
C ILE A 306 14.54 -18.97 6.09
N GLU A 307 15.85 -18.69 6.03
CA GLU A 307 16.48 -17.93 4.95
C GLU A 307 16.76 -18.84 3.76
N ILE A 308 16.27 -18.45 2.58
CA ILE A 308 16.67 -19.04 1.30
C ILE A 308 18.02 -18.41 0.92
N MET A 309 19.11 -19.13 1.15
CA MET A 309 20.45 -18.70 0.69
C MET A 309 20.62 -18.97 -0.80
N THR A 310 20.87 -17.88 -1.53
CA THR A 310 21.53 -17.82 -2.82
C THR A 310 23.00 -18.24 -2.69
N GLU A 311 23.48 -19.17 -3.52
CA GLU A 311 24.90 -19.51 -3.58
C GLU A 311 25.72 -18.48 -4.40
N PRO A 312 27.02 -18.31 -4.10
CA PRO A 312 27.91 -17.39 -4.78
C PRO A 312 28.57 -17.99 -6.03
N SER A 313 29.00 -17.09 -6.90
CA SER A 313 29.67 -17.32 -8.18
C SER A 313 30.98 -18.10 -8.09
N GLU A 314 31.13 -19.13 -8.94
CA GLU A 314 32.42 -19.58 -9.45
C GLU A 314 32.43 -19.47 -10.98
N ASN A 315 33.43 -18.76 -11.50
CA ASN A 315 33.79 -18.78 -12.92
C ASN A 315 34.47 -20.13 -13.24
N PRO A 316 34.21 -20.70 -14.43
CA PRO A 316 35.28 -21.36 -15.16
C PRO A 316 35.42 -20.84 -16.60
N SER A 317 36.69 -20.81 -16.97
CA SER A 317 37.34 -20.47 -18.23
C SER A 317 36.80 -21.18 -19.49
N GLU A 318 37.04 -20.53 -20.62
CA GLU A 318 36.88 -21.01 -22.00
C GLU A 318 37.37 -22.45 -22.24
N SER A 319 36.57 -23.26 -22.94
CA SER A 319 37.08 -24.15 -23.99
C SER A 319 35.99 -24.56 -24.99
N LYS A 320 36.47 -24.84 -26.19
CA LYS A 320 35.82 -24.97 -27.51
C LYS A 320 35.06 -26.29 -27.75
N LEU A 321 34.15 -26.23 -28.74
CA LEU A 321 33.60 -27.31 -29.61
C LEU A 321 32.65 -28.32 -28.92
N SER A 322 31.51 -28.76 -29.47
CA SER A 322 31.04 -28.83 -30.86
C SER A 322 29.50 -28.94 -30.91
N LEU A 323 28.91 -28.35 -31.95
CA LEU A 323 27.52 -28.52 -32.39
C LEU A 323 27.42 -29.70 -33.36
N ARG A 324 26.40 -30.55 -33.18
CA ARG A 324 25.65 -31.25 -34.26
C ARG A 324 24.26 -31.60 -33.74
N ASP A 325 23.25 -30.91 -34.28
CA ASP A 325 22.21 -31.48 -35.17
C ASP A 325 21.02 -32.05 -34.36
N GLY A 326 19.77 -31.65 -34.56
CA GLY A 326 19.20 -30.70 -35.49
C GLY A 326 17.68 -30.69 -35.33
N LYS A 327 17.08 -29.51 -35.46
CA LYS A 327 15.92 -29.19 -36.32
C LYS A 327 15.44 -27.80 -35.97
N SER A 328 15.51 -26.93 -36.97
CA SER A 328 15.18 -25.53 -36.90
C SER A 328 14.33 -25.13 -38.11
N VAL A 329 13.61 -24.02 -37.92
CA VAL A 329 13.13 -23.03 -38.93
C VAL A 329 11.92 -23.46 -39.83
N GLN A 330 10.99 -22.63 -40.35
CA GLN A 330 10.79 -21.18 -40.66
C GLN A 330 9.28 -20.83 -40.60
N ILE A 331 8.85 -19.64 -40.14
CA ILE A 331 8.73 -18.34 -40.83
C ILE A 331 8.02 -18.39 -42.19
N PHE A 332 6.92 -17.65 -42.33
CA PHE A 332 6.53 -17.03 -43.60
C PHE A 332 6.25 -15.54 -43.41
N ALA A 333 7.00 -14.73 -44.15
CA ALA A 333 6.74 -13.34 -44.47
C ALA A 333 6.61 -13.22 -46.00
N GLY A 334 5.58 -12.49 -46.47
CA GLY A 334 5.66 -11.64 -47.67
C GLY A 334 4.99 -12.11 -48.97
N LEU A 335 3.98 -11.32 -49.40
CA LEU A 335 3.73 -10.80 -50.78
C LEU A 335 2.43 -9.96 -50.74
N GLY A 336 2.32 -8.72 -51.24
CA GLY A 336 3.23 -7.96 -52.07
C GLY A 336 2.91 -6.45 -52.13
N LYS A 337 3.92 -5.74 -52.67
CA LYS A 337 4.05 -4.31 -52.98
C LYS A 337 2.95 -3.79 -53.91
N PHE A 338 2.62 -2.50 -53.83
CA PHE A 338 2.61 -1.56 -54.98
C PHE A 338 2.53 -0.07 -54.51
N PHE A 339 3.44 0.76 -55.05
CA PHE A 339 3.57 2.24 -55.00
C PHE A 339 3.80 2.89 -53.61
N GLY A 340 4.81 3.73 -53.32
CA GLY A 340 5.72 4.51 -54.16
C GLY A 340 5.51 6.01 -53.94
N ASN A 341 5.98 6.60 -52.82
CA ASN A 341 6.53 7.97 -52.82
C ASN A 341 7.21 8.36 -51.49
N LYS A 342 8.29 9.15 -51.65
CA LYS A 342 9.25 9.64 -50.65
C LYS A 342 8.61 10.26 -49.40
N LYS A 343 8.94 9.73 -48.21
CA LYS A 343 8.98 10.50 -46.95
C LYS A 343 10.42 10.60 -46.50
N LYS A 344 10.91 11.85 -46.42
CA LYS A 344 12.18 12.21 -45.81
C LYS A 344 12.11 11.98 -44.30
N GLU A 345 13.21 11.46 -43.78
CA GLU A 345 13.60 11.27 -42.38
C GLU A 345 13.00 12.28 -41.40
N GLN A 346 12.04 11.82 -40.59
CA GLN A 346 11.68 12.46 -39.32
C GLN A 346 10.96 11.47 -38.36
N GLU A 347 11.36 10.19 -38.39
CA GLU A 347 10.81 9.15 -37.50
C GLU A 347 11.76 8.80 -36.32
N GLY A 348 12.90 9.47 -36.18
CA GLY A 348 13.94 9.10 -35.21
C GLY A 348 13.86 9.72 -33.80
N ILE A 349 12.83 10.50 -33.44
CA ILE A 349 12.79 11.23 -32.15
C ILE A 349 11.55 10.89 -31.30
N LEU A 350 10.64 10.03 -31.77
CA LEU A 350 9.49 9.59 -30.96
C LEU A 350 9.78 8.34 -30.11
N ASP A 351 10.82 7.57 -30.45
CA ASP A 351 11.15 6.29 -29.80
C ASP A 351 12.06 6.41 -28.56
N SER A 352 12.47 7.62 -28.15
CA SER A 352 13.39 7.79 -27.01
C SER A 352 12.71 8.04 -25.66
N ILE A 353 11.38 8.11 -25.58
CA ILE A 353 10.70 7.94 -24.29
C ILE A 353 10.77 6.45 -23.97
N ARG A 354 11.94 6.00 -23.49
CA ARG A 354 12.13 4.65 -22.98
C ARG A 354 10.95 4.33 -22.10
N GLU A 355 10.34 3.18 -22.35
CA GLU A 355 9.18 2.65 -21.66
C GLU A 355 9.53 2.32 -20.20
N PHE A 356 9.87 3.33 -19.40
CA PHE A 356 10.05 3.23 -17.96
C PHE A 356 8.66 3.17 -17.33
N VAL A 357 7.99 2.03 -17.51
CA VAL A 357 6.94 1.64 -16.59
C VAL A 357 7.65 1.37 -15.27
N TYR A 358 7.43 2.21 -14.25
CA TYR A 358 7.86 1.90 -12.90
C TYR A 358 7.36 0.50 -12.55
N LYS A 359 8.31 -0.42 -12.40
CA LYS A 359 8.08 -1.74 -11.84
C LYS A 359 8.54 -1.64 -10.40
N LEU A 360 7.58 -1.63 -9.49
CA LEU A 360 7.87 -1.81 -8.08
C LEU A 360 8.69 -3.10 -7.91
N ASP A 361 9.80 -3.03 -7.20
CA ASP A 361 10.55 -4.24 -6.84
C ASP A 361 9.63 -5.11 -5.98
N VAL A 362 9.43 -6.36 -6.41
CA VAL A 362 8.57 -7.33 -5.71
C VAL A 362 9.04 -7.50 -4.25
N LYS A 363 10.33 -7.36 -3.97
CA LYS A 363 10.87 -7.44 -2.60
C LYS A 363 10.47 -6.24 -1.73
N ASP A 364 10.34 -5.06 -2.33
CA ASP A 364 9.92 -3.82 -1.68
C ASP A 364 8.40 -3.61 -1.75
N ALA A 365 7.65 -4.54 -2.36
CA ALA A 365 6.20 -4.48 -2.40
C ALA A 365 5.58 -4.71 -1.03
N ASP A 366 4.68 -3.81 -0.63
CA ASP A 366 3.94 -3.89 0.61
C ASP A 366 2.67 -4.72 0.42
N ASP A 367 2.71 -5.99 0.83
CA ASP A 367 1.63 -6.97 0.66
C ASP A 367 0.51 -6.86 1.71
N ARG A 368 0.54 -5.82 2.57
CA ARG A 368 -0.48 -5.58 3.60
C ARG A 368 -1.82 -5.19 2.98
N PHE A 369 -2.91 -5.48 3.67
CA PHE A 369 -4.25 -5.19 3.16
C PHE A 369 -4.52 -3.66 3.13
N PRO A 370 -4.96 -3.08 2.00
CA PRO A 370 -5.10 -1.63 1.88
C PRO A 370 -6.36 -1.11 2.59
N VAL A 371 -6.19 0.00 3.29
CA VAL A 371 -7.27 0.75 3.96
C VAL A 371 -7.44 2.11 3.29
N TYR A 372 -8.68 2.43 2.95
CA TYR A 372 -9.13 3.75 2.53
C TYR A 372 -9.46 4.60 3.76
N VAL A 373 -8.65 5.63 4.00
CA VAL A 373 -8.79 6.50 5.18
C VAL A 373 -9.50 7.77 4.76
N VAL A 374 -10.71 8.01 5.29
CA VAL A 374 -11.47 9.25 5.12
C VAL A 374 -11.16 10.16 6.31
N MET A 375 -10.30 11.16 6.10
CA MET A 375 -9.73 11.98 7.18
C MET A 375 -10.29 13.40 7.17
N SER A 376 -10.63 13.91 8.35
CA SER A 376 -10.89 15.34 8.59
C SER A 376 -10.49 15.72 10.02
N THR A 377 -10.73 16.96 10.46
CA THR A 377 -10.54 17.39 11.85
C THR A 377 -11.87 17.81 12.46
N ILE A 378 -12.12 17.40 13.71
CA ILE A 378 -13.32 17.79 14.46
C ILE A 378 -13.32 19.29 14.70
N ALA A 379 -12.18 19.85 15.14
CA ALA A 379 -12.02 21.26 15.43
C ALA A 379 -12.20 22.11 14.17
N GLY A 380 -11.59 21.72 13.06
CA GLY A 380 -11.67 22.45 11.78
C GLY A 380 -13.07 22.42 11.18
N LEU A 381 -13.73 21.26 11.14
CA LEU A 381 -15.12 21.17 10.64
C LEU A 381 -16.08 21.99 11.50
N THR A 382 -15.92 21.93 12.81
CA THR A 382 -16.77 22.69 13.75
C THR A 382 -16.53 24.19 13.62
N ALA A 383 -15.27 24.61 13.48
CA ALA A 383 -14.92 26.03 13.31
C ALA A 383 -15.44 26.60 11.98
N LYS A 384 -15.33 25.83 10.89
CA LYS A 384 -15.72 26.28 9.55
C LYS A 384 -17.24 26.23 9.33
N TYR A 385 -17.88 25.12 9.67
CA TYR A 385 -19.28 24.86 9.28
C TYR A 385 -20.25 24.87 10.48
N GLY A 386 -19.75 24.88 11.71
CA GLY A 386 -20.56 24.74 12.92
C GLY A 386 -20.84 23.27 13.28
N LYS A 387 -21.22 23.05 14.55
CA LYS A 387 -21.39 21.70 15.13
C LYS A 387 -22.40 20.84 14.36
N ASN A 388 -23.57 21.38 14.04
CA ASN A 388 -24.64 20.64 13.36
C ASN A 388 -24.16 20.15 11.98
N ASN A 389 -23.56 21.03 11.19
CA ASN A 389 -23.05 20.69 9.86
C ASN A 389 -21.87 19.72 9.93
N LYS A 390 -20.99 19.86 10.93
CA LYS A 390 -19.93 18.88 11.18
C LYS A 390 -20.50 17.48 11.40
N ASP A 391 -21.58 17.32 12.17
CA ASP A 391 -22.19 16.00 12.42
C ASP A 391 -22.87 15.44 11.16
N PHE A 392 -23.43 16.31 10.31
CA PHE A 392 -23.89 15.91 8.97
C PHE A 392 -22.74 15.43 8.08
N ILE A 393 -21.61 16.14 8.06
CA ILE A 393 -20.42 15.77 7.29
C ILE A 393 -19.84 14.45 7.80
N ASP A 394 -19.74 14.23 9.11
CA ASP A 394 -19.29 12.97 9.72
C ASP A 394 -20.13 11.79 9.23
N ARG A 395 -21.46 11.92 9.21
CA ARG A 395 -22.35 10.87 8.71
C ARG A 395 -22.08 10.53 7.25
N GLU A 396 -21.90 11.54 6.40
CA GLU A 396 -21.60 11.34 4.97
C GLU A 396 -20.20 10.75 4.76
N MET A 397 -19.21 11.13 5.59
CA MET A 397 -17.88 10.51 5.60
C MET A 397 -17.95 9.03 5.99
N ARG A 398 -18.74 8.68 7.00
CA ARG A 398 -18.96 7.27 7.42
C ARG A 398 -19.63 6.47 6.31
N MET A 399 -20.64 7.03 5.63
CA MET A 399 -21.27 6.39 4.48
C MET A 399 -20.28 6.15 3.32
N VAL A 400 -19.36 7.10 3.06
CA VAL A 400 -18.27 6.87 2.10
C VAL A 400 -17.39 5.69 2.55
N ALA A 401 -16.97 5.66 3.82
CA ALA A 401 -16.17 4.56 4.34
C ALA A 401 -16.93 3.22 4.23
N ASP A 402 -18.19 3.16 4.64
CA ASP A 402 -19.00 1.93 4.58
C ASP A 402 -19.19 1.44 3.13
N THR A 403 -19.45 2.32 2.18
CA THR A 403 -19.60 1.95 0.76
C THR A 403 -18.31 1.43 0.15
N VAL A 404 -17.16 2.06 0.43
CA VAL A 404 -15.84 1.59 -0.04
C VAL A 404 -15.43 0.29 0.66
N GLY A 405 -15.68 0.16 1.97
CA GLY A 405 -15.37 -1.05 2.74
C GLY A 405 -16.17 -2.29 2.33
N ASN A 406 -17.27 -2.10 1.59
CA ASN A 406 -18.03 -3.18 0.98
C ASN A 406 -17.47 -3.66 -0.36
N ARG A 407 -16.54 -2.91 -0.98
CA ARG A 407 -15.91 -3.31 -2.24
C ARG A 407 -14.86 -4.38 -2.02
N ASP A 408 -14.72 -5.29 -2.99
CA ASP A 408 -13.72 -6.35 -2.89
C ASP A 408 -12.29 -5.78 -2.87
N GLY A 409 -11.50 -6.22 -1.89
CA GLY A 409 -10.07 -5.89 -1.79
C GLY A 409 -9.72 -4.63 -0.99
N TRP A 410 -10.72 -3.91 -0.46
CA TRP A 410 -10.51 -2.71 0.36
C TRP A 410 -11.18 -2.83 1.72
N ASN A 411 -10.57 -2.20 2.72
CA ASN A 411 -11.26 -1.83 3.96
C ASN A 411 -11.28 -0.30 4.02
N ALA A 412 -12.14 0.29 4.85
CA ALA A 412 -12.21 1.73 4.95
C ALA A 412 -12.53 2.16 6.37
N MET A 413 -12.10 3.37 6.72
CA MET A 413 -12.41 3.96 8.02
C MET A 413 -12.43 5.49 7.95
N VAL A 414 -13.21 6.08 8.84
CA VAL A 414 -13.13 7.52 9.15
C VAL A 414 -12.04 7.72 10.20
N PHE A 415 -11.24 8.77 10.05
CA PHE A 415 -10.16 9.11 10.96
C PHE A 415 -10.17 10.60 11.31
N TYR A 416 -10.21 10.90 12.61
CA TYR A 416 -10.07 12.25 13.16
C TYR A 416 -8.83 12.31 14.05
N PRO A 417 -7.75 12.99 13.63
CA PRO A 417 -6.49 13.04 14.39
C PRO A 417 -6.62 13.83 15.71
N ASP A 418 -7.70 14.59 15.89
CA ASP A 418 -8.03 15.39 17.07
C ASP A 418 -9.12 14.77 17.98
N GLU A 419 -9.62 13.56 17.69
CA GLU A 419 -10.73 12.93 18.45
C GLU A 419 -10.43 12.73 19.93
N PHE A 420 -9.20 12.34 20.27
CA PHE A 420 -8.78 12.03 21.64
C PHE A 420 -7.97 13.14 22.31
N GLN A 421 -7.95 14.35 21.75
CA GLN A 421 -7.22 15.46 22.36
C GLN A 421 -8.04 16.13 23.46
N SER A 422 -7.48 16.17 24.68
CA SER A 422 -8.11 16.73 25.89
C SER A 422 -8.55 18.19 25.75
N ASN A 423 -8.00 18.92 24.77
CA ASN A 423 -8.27 20.34 24.48
C ASN A 423 -8.86 20.55 23.07
N GLY A 424 -9.80 19.71 22.60
CA GLY A 424 -10.37 19.65 21.23
C GLY A 424 -11.00 20.90 20.60
N LYS A 425 -10.53 22.11 20.94
CA LYS A 425 -10.89 23.41 20.37
C LYS A 425 -9.80 24.02 19.48
N SER A 426 -8.55 23.55 19.50
CA SER A 426 -7.48 24.12 18.67
C SER A 426 -7.36 23.41 17.33
N LEU A 427 -7.31 24.18 16.24
CA LEU A 427 -6.98 23.67 14.91
C LEU A 427 -5.60 23.01 14.93
N LEU A 428 -5.50 21.78 14.44
CA LEU A 428 -4.22 21.09 14.33
C LEU A 428 -3.36 21.67 13.20
N ASP A 429 -2.07 21.81 13.47
CA ASP A 429 -1.09 22.13 12.44
C ASP A 429 -0.86 20.93 11.50
N PRO A 430 -0.38 21.17 10.26
CA PRO A 430 -0.14 20.10 9.29
C PRO A 430 0.80 18.98 9.77
N GLN A 431 1.82 19.31 10.56
CA GLN A 431 2.80 18.33 11.03
C GLN A 431 2.17 17.39 12.07
N SER A 432 1.34 17.92 12.97
CA SER A 432 0.58 17.10 13.92
C SER A 432 -0.35 16.11 13.23
N ILE A 433 -1.08 16.56 12.19
CA ILE A 433 -1.95 15.68 11.38
C ILE A 433 -1.13 14.58 10.68
N ARG A 434 0.01 14.94 10.09
CA ARG A 434 0.90 13.97 9.46
C ARG A 434 1.43 12.94 10.47
N ASN A 435 1.85 13.37 11.65
CA ASN A 435 2.33 12.46 12.70
C ASN A 435 1.22 11.49 13.14
N ALA A 436 -0.04 11.94 13.18
CA ALA A 436 -1.19 11.09 13.46
C ALA A 436 -1.42 10.04 12.36
N LEU A 437 -1.26 10.40 11.08
CA LEU A 437 -1.32 9.45 9.95
C LEU A 437 -0.20 8.40 10.01
N ILE A 438 1.03 8.79 10.39
CA ILE A 438 2.15 7.86 10.55
C ILE A 438 1.84 6.83 11.65
N ARG A 439 1.33 7.30 12.80
CA ARG A 439 0.89 6.42 13.89
C ARG A 439 -0.24 5.50 13.45
N LEU A 440 -1.21 6.01 12.69
CA LEU A 440 -2.28 5.19 12.13
C LEU A 440 -1.74 4.08 11.23
N ASP A 441 -0.81 4.39 10.32
CA ASP A 441 -0.21 3.39 9.44
C ASP A 441 0.58 2.31 10.22
N GLN A 442 1.24 2.70 11.31
CA GLN A 442 1.92 1.77 12.24
C GLN A 442 0.92 0.85 12.95
N THR A 443 -0.18 1.40 13.49
CA THR A 443 -1.24 0.60 14.15
C THR A 443 -1.94 -0.32 13.15
N LEU A 444 -2.13 0.11 11.90
CA LEU A 444 -2.66 -0.75 10.84
C LEU A 444 -1.67 -1.88 10.52
N ALA A 445 -0.36 -1.62 10.55
CA ALA A 445 0.68 -2.61 10.32
C ALA A 445 0.59 -3.80 11.28
N GLU A 446 0.33 -3.55 12.55
CA GLU A 446 0.15 -4.58 13.59
C GLU A 446 -0.99 -5.56 13.26
N LYS A 447 -1.95 -5.12 12.45
CA LYS A 447 -3.11 -5.91 11.99
C LYS A 447 -2.95 -6.42 10.55
N GLY A 448 -1.74 -6.37 9.99
CA GLY A 448 -1.47 -6.78 8.60
C GLY A 448 -2.12 -5.86 7.55
N SER A 449 -2.43 -4.62 7.91
CA SER A 449 -3.06 -3.62 7.06
C SER A 449 -2.15 -2.40 6.85
N MET A 450 -2.48 -1.55 5.89
CA MET A 450 -1.75 -0.32 5.60
C MET A 450 -2.66 0.77 5.07
N ILE A 451 -2.26 2.04 5.17
CA ILE A 451 -2.93 3.11 4.42
C ILE A 451 -2.68 2.87 2.93
N GLY A 452 -3.74 2.53 2.19
CA GLY A 452 -3.68 2.36 0.74
C GLY A 452 -4.05 3.63 -0.01
N ALA A 453 -5.01 4.37 0.52
CA ALA A 453 -5.45 5.65 -0.01
C ALA A 453 -6.00 6.55 1.10
N LEU A 454 -5.80 7.86 0.95
CA LEU A 454 -6.20 8.91 1.87
C LEU A 454 -7.13 9.89 1.15
N LEU A 455 -8.35 10.05 1.65
CA LEU A 455 -9.26 11.12 1.25
C LEU A 455 -9.28 12.19 2.34
N ILE A 456 -8.77 13.38 2.04
CA ILE A 456 -8.82 14.54 2.92
C ILE A 456 -10.16 15.27 2.72
N VAL A 457 -10.95 15.43 3.78
CA VAL A 457 -12.27 16.05 3.72
C VAL A 457 -12.22 17.44 4.35
N GLY A 458 -12.26 18.46 3.50
CA GLY A 458 -12.27 19.87 3.89
C GLY A 458 -11.20 20.70 3.17
N GLY A 459 -11.39 22.02 3.18
CA GLY A 459 -10.41 22.99 2.68
C GLY A 459 -9.27 23.24 3.68
N HIS A 460 -8.45 24.27 3.40
CA HIS A 460 -7.31 24.66 4.23
C HIS A 460 -7.72 25.03 5.67
N ASP A 461 -8.89 25.64 5.86
CA ASP A 461 -9.40 26.02 7.18
C ASP A 461 -9.80 24.81 8.05
N VAL A 462 -9.95 23.63 7.45
CA VAL A 462 -10.36 22.39 8.13
C VAL A 462 -9.18 21.44 8.28
N VAL A 463 -8.55 21.09 7.17
CA VAL A 463 -7.32 20.31 7.13
C VAL A 463 -6.29 21.18 6.41
N PRO A 464 -5.37 21.85 7.12
CA PRO A 464 -4.45 22.79 6.50
C PRO A 464 -3.54 22.10 5.48
N PHE A 465 -3.09 22.87 4.49
CA PHE A 465 -2.03 22.43 3.59
C PHE A 465 -0.68 22.59 4.28
N PHE A 466 0.31 21.79 3.90
CA PHE A 466 1.68 22.14 4.21
C PHE A 466 2.09 23.39 3.43
N SER A 467 2.78 24.32 4.09
CA SER A 467 3.45 25.45 3.43
C SER A 467 4.92 25.08 3.21
N LEU A 468 5.24 24.60 2.01
CA LEU A 468 6.58 24.13 1.64
C LEU A 468 7.41 25.27 1.05
N ALA A 469 8.73 25.20 1.25
CA ALA A 469 9.67 26.11 0.62
C ALA A 469 9.61 25.97 -0.91
N ASN A 470 9.68 27.09 -1.62
CA ASN A 470 9.74 27.11 -3.08
C ASN A 470 11.16 26.81 -3.56
N PRO A 471 11.42 25.66 -4.21
CA PRO A 471 12.77 25.31 -4.67
C PRO A 471 13.23 26.18 -5.85
N ALA A 472 12.31 26.70 -6.67
CA ALA A 472 12.61 27.41 -7.91
C ALA A 472 12.92 28.91 -7.70
N MET A 473 12.77 29.43 -6.47
CA MET A 473 13.00 30.84 -6.12
C MET A 473 12.39 31.83 -7.14
N ASP A 474 11.17 31.54 -7.58
CA ASP A 474 10.33 32.46 -8.36
C ASP A 474 9.39 33.23 -7.41
N ASP A 475 8.37 33.89 -7.96
CA ASP A 475 7.52 34.82 -7.22
C ASP A 475 6.64 34.15 -6.14
N ASP A 476 6.57 32.81 -6.07
CA ASP A 476 5.88 32.13 -4.98
C ASP A 476 6.73 32.10 -3.69
N LEU A 477 6.20 32.70 -2.63
CA LEU A 477 6.83 32.68 -1.30
C LEU A 477 6.85 31.27 -0.69
N SER A 478 5.77 30.51 -0.89
CA SER A 478 5.64 29.13 -0.43
C SER A 478 4.66 28.36 -1.32
N ILE A 479 4.70 27.04 -1.21
CA ILE A 479 3.86 26.13 -1.98
C ILE A 479 2.92 25.39 -1.03
N LEU A 480 1.61 25.54 -1.25
CA LEU A 480 0.60 24.80 -0.50
C LEU A 480 0.49 23.38 -1.06
N SER A 481 0.64 22.36 -0.22
CA SER A 481 0.76 20.98 -0.67
C SER A 481 0.14 19.97 0.27
N ASP A 482 -0.44 18.91 -0.32
CA ASP A 482 -0.87 17.68 0.37
C ASP A 482 0.18 16.57 0.31
N VAL A 483 1.24 16.75 -0.48
CA VAL A 483 2.26 15.72 -0.71
C VAL A 483 2.84 15.14 0.59
N PRO A 484 3.16 15.94 1.64
CA PRO A 484 3.69 15.39 2.87
C PRO A 484 2.72 14.50 3.65
N TYR A 485 1.40 14.61 3.44
CA TYR A 485 0.41 13.68 4.02
C TYR A 485 0.48 12.28 3.42
N SER A 486 1.24 12.10 2.33
CA SER A 486 1.34 10.86 1.56
C SER A 486 2.65 10.10 1.78
N SER A 487 3.47 10.55 2.74
CA SER A 487 4.81 10.00 2.99
C SER A 487 5.05 9.82 4.48
N SER A 488 5.48 8.62 4.88
CA SER A 488 5.85 8.34 6.28
C SER A 488 7.17 8.99 6.70
N ASP A 489 8.05 9.32 5.73
CA ASP A 489 9.39 9.86 5.99
C ASP A 489 9.43 11.37 5.70
N PRO A 490 9.69 12.23 6.71
CA PRO A 490 9.74 13.68 6.52
C PRO A 490 10.85 14.15 5.58
N ALA A 491 11.90 13.36 5.38
CA ALA A 491 12.97 13.69 4.45
C ALA A 491 12.69 13.26 3.00
N LYS A 492 11.65 12.45 2.76
CA LYS A 492 11.36 11.84 1.45
C LYS A 492 9.93 12.08 0.99
N ILE A 493 9.48 13.33 1.09
CA ILE A 493 8.11 13.71 0.73
C ILE A 493 7.78 13.53 -0.75
N ILE A 494 8.78 13.57 -1.65
CA ILE A 494 8.58 13.40 -3.10
C ILE A 494 8.11 11.98 -3.43
N ASP A 495 8.58 10.96 -2.69
CA ASP A 495 8.17 9.58 -2.91
C ASP A 495 6.91 9.23 -2.11
N GLN A 496 5.75 9.49 -2.70
CA GLN A 496 4.46 9.20 -2.09
C GLN A 496 4.24 7.68 -1.96
N GLN A 497 3.92 7.22 -0.75
CA GLN A 497 3.71 5.80 -0.46
C GLN A 497 2.26 5.37 -0.72
N TRP A 498 1.28 6.22 -0.40
CA TRP A 498 -0.14 5.95 -0.67
C TRP A 498 -0.76 7.03 -1.55
N GLN A 499 -1.92 6.70 -2.11
CA GLN A 499 -2.69 7.60 -2.96
C GLN A 499 -3.36 8.66 -2.08
N THR A 500 -3.39 9.92 -2.53
CA THR A 500 -4.03 11.00 -1.76
C THR A 500 -4.90 11.85 -2.67
N GLY A 501 -6.13 12.09 -2.22
CA GLY A 501 -7.04 13.07 -2.79
C GLY A 501 -7.65 13.96 -1.71
N ARG A 502 -8.16 15.12 -2.10
CA ARG A 502 -8.83 16.07 -1.21
C ARG A 502 -10.17 16.49 -1.78
N ILE A 503 -11.23 16.51 -0.99
CA ILE A 503 -12.47 17.19 -1.36
C ILE A 503 -12.55 18.54 -0.63
N PRO A 504 -12.32 19.66 -1.32
CA PRO A 504 -12.37 20.97 -0.69
C PRO A 504 -13.82 21.46 -0.54
N GLY A 505 -14.06 22.22 0.52
CA GLY A 505 -15.16 23.19 0.52
C GLY A 505 -14.70 24.50 -0.11
N ASP A 506 -15.62 25.44 -0.25
CA ASP A 506 -15.28 26.77 -0.73
C ASP A 506 -14.95 27.73 0.44
N LYS A 507 -14.75 29.03 0.14
CA LYS A 507 -14.47 30.03 1.18
C LYS A 507 -15.65 30.27 2.13
N THR A 508 -16.88 29.93 1.73
CA THR A 508 -18.07 30.17 2.54
C THR A 508 -18.17 29.15 3.67
N ASN A 509 -19.10 29.37 4.61
CA ASN A 509 -19.39 28.42 5.68
C ASN A 509 -20.51 27.44 5.29
N ASP A 510 -20.89 27.38 4.01
CA ASP A 510 -21.86 26.41 3.49
C ASP A 510 -21.16 25.08 3.17
N PRO A 511 -21.54 23.96 3.80
CA PRO A 511 -20.97 22.66 3.48
C PRO A 511 -21.49 22.05 2.17
N GLY A 512 -22.40 22.72 1.43
CA GLY A 512 -23.06 22.19 0.24
C GLY A 512 -22.12 21.57 -0.80
N LEU A 513 -21.04 22.27 -1.14
CA LEU A 513 -20.03 21.77 -2.08
C LEU A 513 -19.29 20.52 -1.56
N LEU A 514 -19.00 20.47 -0.27
CA LEU A 514 -18.33 19.34 0.35
C LEU A 514 -19.25 18.10 0.39
N LEU A 515 -20.51 18.31 0.75
CA LEU A 515 -21.52 17.26 0.85
C LEU A 515 -21.87 16.67 -0.53
N SER A 516 -21.96 17.51 -1.57
CA SER A 516 -22.24 17.04 -2.94
C SER A 516 -21.12 16.13 -3.46
N GLN A 517 -19.87 16.46 -3.16
CA GLN A 517 -18.71 15.62 -3.48
C GLN A 517 -18.75 14.29 -2.72
N LEU A 518 -19.00 14.29 -1.41
CA LEU A 518 -19.12 13.06 -0.60
C LEU A 518 -20.20 12.11 -1.15
N ARG A 519 -21.40 12.63 -1.44
CA ARG A 519 -22.50 11.84 -2.01
C ARG A 519 -22.15 11.29 -3.38
N SER A 520 -21.51 12.10 -4.22
CA SER A 520 -21.00 11.67 -5.52
C SER A 520 -20.02 10.49 -5.42
N ILE A 521 -19.18 10.45 -4.37
CA ILE A 521 -18.26 9.34 -4.10
C ILE A 521 -19.03 8.10 -3.65
N GLN A 522 -20.01 8.25 -2.75
CA GLN A 522 -20.89 7.16 -2.30
C GLN A 522 -21.63 6.53 -3.48
N ASP A 523 -22.28 7.34 -4.32
CA ASP A 523 -23.05 6.88 -5.49
C ASP A 523 -22.18 6.05 -6.44
N TYR A 524 -20.94 6.51 -6.68
CA TYR A 524 -19.99 5.79 -7.52
C TYR A 524 -19.62 4.43 -6.92
N HIS A 525 -19.19 4.37 -5.67
CA HIS A 525 -18.76 3.10 -5.05
C HIS A 525 -19.93 2.15 -4.79
N LEU A 526 -21.12 2.67 -4.48
CA LEU A 526 -22.34 1.87 -4.35
C LEU A 526 -22.74 1.24 -5.70
N ALA A 527 -22.67 2.00 -6.79
CA ALA A 527 -22.91 1.46 -8.13
C ALA A 527 -21.92 0.34 -8.47
N LYS A 528 -20.62 0.56 -8.21
CA LYS A 528 -19.56 -0.45 -8.43
C LYS A 528 -19.76 -1.70 -7.58
N TYR A 529 -20.08 -1.54 -6.31
CA TYR A 529 -20.39 -2.67 -5.43
C TYR A 529 -21.58 -3.49 -5.97
N ASN A 530 -22.65 -2.83 -6.41
CA ASN A 530 -23.80 -3.52 -7.00
C ASN A 530 -23.44 -4.28 -8.28
N ASP A 531 -22.59 -3.70 -9.14
CA ASP A 531 -22.07 -4.37 -10.34
C ASP A 531 -21.24 -5.60 -9.99
N GLU A 532 -20.34 -5.49 -9.00
CA GLU A 532 -19.53 -6.60 -8.45
C GLU A 532 -20.45 -7.75 -7.97
N GLN A 533 -21.50 -7.44 -7.19
CA GLN A 533 -22.48 -8.42 -6.71
C GLN A 533 -23.27 -9.09 -7.86
N LEU A 534 -23.61 -8.33 -8.91
CA LEU A 534 -24.35 -8.85 -10.06
C LEU A 534 -23.47 -9.79 -10.92
N VAL A 535 -22.18 -9.49 -11.07
CA VAL A 535 -21.21 -10.36 -11.73
C VAL A 535 -21.01 -11.66 -10.94
N LEU A 536 -20.89 -11.58 -9.62
CA LEU A 536 -20.83 -12.75 -8.73
C LEU A 536 -22.07 -13.64 -8.91
N LYS A 537 -23.28 -13.08 -8.85
CA LYS A 537 -24.53 -13.83 -9.05
C LYS A 537 -24.63 -14.50 -10.43
N LYS A 538 -24.11 -13.87 -11.49
CA LYS A 538 -24.09 -14.44 -12.85
C LYS A 538 -23.09 -15.60 -13.00
N LYS A 539 -21.97 -15.59 -12.26
CA LYS A 539 -21.01 -16.71 -12.25
C LYS A 539 -21.56 -17.97 -11.55
N LEU A 540 -22.59 -17.83 -10.70
CA LEU A 540 -23.29 -18.95 -10.05
C LEU A 540 -24.48 -19.52 -10.86
N GLY A 541 -24.82 -18.96 -12.03
CA GLY A 541 -25.90 -19.46 -12.90
C GLY A 541 -25.37 -20.24 -14.11
N LYS A 542 -26.11 -21.27 -14.57
CA LYS A 542 -25.78 -22.02 -15.82
C LYS A 542 -25.53 -21.04 -16.98
N PRO A 543 -24.57 -21.32 -17.88
CA PRO A 543 -24.24 -20.41 -18.97
C PRO A 543 -25.40 -20.36 -19.95
N ALA A 544 -26.22 -19.31 -19.88
CA ALA A 544 -27.13 -19.01 -20.96
C ALA A 544 -26.29 -18.56 -22.16
N SER A 545 -26.30 -19.35 -23.23
CA SER A 545 -25.79 -18.99 -24.55
C SER A 545 -26.53 -17.73 -25.02
N ARG A 546 -25.95 -16.57 -24.71
CA ARG A 546 -26.29 -15.30 -25.34
C ARG A 546 -25.00 -14.85 -26.00
N THR A 547 -25.02 -14.89 -27.32
CA THR A 547 -24.14 -14.09 -28.17
C THR A 547 -23.96 -12.73 -27.50
N LYS A 548 -22.74 -12.43 -27.06
CA LYS A 548 -22.38 -11.08 -26.62
C LYS A 548 -22.62 -10.19 -27.84
N LEU A 549 -23.77 -9.55 -27.88
CA LEU A 549 -23.91 -8.29 -28.59
C LEU A 549 -22.89 -7.39 -27.90
N VAL A 550 -21.74 -7.19 -28.54
CA VAL A 550 -20.77 -6.17 -28.14
C VAL A 550 -21.57 -4.88 -28.12
N LYS A 551 -22.02 -4.44 -26.94
CA LYS A 551 -22.49 -3.07 -26.76
C LYS A 551 -21.33 -2.22 -27.29
N GLY A 552 -21.61 -1.45 -28.33
CA GLY A 552 -20.61 -0.66 -29.03
C GLY A 552 -19.70 0.05 -28.02
N ILE A 553 -18.41 0.08 -28.32
CA ILE A 553 -17.40 0.84 -27.58
C ILE A 553 -18.04 2.20 -27.27
N LYS A 554 -18.32 2.49 -25.99
CA LYS A 554 -18.68 3.85 -25.58
C LYS A 554 -17.51 4.71 -26.06
N ASN A 555 -17.73 5.57 -27.06
CA ASN A 555 -16.75 6.56 -27.45
C ASN A 555 -16.61 7.50 -26.25
N GLU A 556 -15.55 7.30 -25.46
CA GLU A 556 -15.20 8.19 -24.37
C GLU A 556 -15.01 9.59 -24.93
N ARG A 557 -15.73 10.56 -24.37
CA ARG A 557 -15.72 11.93 -24.88
C ARG A 557 -14.59 12.69 -24.22
N SER A 558 -13.60 13.10 -25.02
CA SER A 558 -12.44 13.84 -24.54
C SER A 558 -12.52 15.30 -25.00
N PHE A 559 -12.19 16.22 -24.10
CA PHE A 559 -12.07 17.65 -24.36
C PHE A 559 -10.63 18.10 -24.16
N GLY A 560 -10.06 18.84 -25.10
CA GLY A 560 -8.71 19.38 -25.00
C GLY A 560 -8.70 20.85 -25.34
N TYR A 561 -7.98 21.66 -24.58
CA TYR A 561 -7.83 23.09 -24.86
C TYR A 561 -6.47 23.63 -24.40
N CYS A 562 -5.71 24.22 -25.32
CA CYS A 562 -4.39 24.78 -25.01
C CYS A 562 -4.16 26.18 -25.58
N ALA A 563 -3.11 26.84 -25.11
CA ALA A 563 -2.57 28.02 -25.79
C ALA A 563 -1.96 27.62 -27.15
N ALA A 564 -2.08 28.48 -28.17
CA ALA A 564 -1.56 28.18 -29.50
C ALA A 564 -0.04 27.96 -29.49
N VAL A 565 0.70 28.74 -28.69
CA VAL A 565 2.15 28.60 -28.54
C VAL A 565 2.59 27.24 -27.95
N TRP A 566 1.69 26.53 -27.25
CA TRP A 566 1.97 25.21 -26.65
C TRP A 566 1.29 24.06 -27.38
N GLN A 567 0.80 24.29 -28.60
CA GLN A 567 0.10 23.26 -29.36
C GLN A 567 0.95 21.99 -29.53
N LYS A 568 2.26 22.12 -29.79
CA LYS A 568 3.16 20.97 -29.97
C LYS A 568 3.21 20.04 -28.74
N PRO A 569 3.58 20.49 -27.53
CA PRO A 569 3.56 19.64 -26.34
C PRO A 569 2.14 19.17 -25.98
N SER A 570 1.13 20.04 -26.10
CA SER A 570 -0.27 19.67 -25.80
C SER A 570 -0.81 18.57 -26.72
N VAL A 571 -0.43 18.54 -28.00
CA VAL A 571 -0.78 17.45 -28.93
C VAL A 571 -0.15 16.12 -28.48
N ALA A 572 1.10 16.13 -28.02
CA ALA A 572 1.77 14.91 -27.55
C ALA A 572 1.06 14.30 -26.34
N ILE A 573 0.52 15.13 -25.45
CA ILE A 573 -0.24 14.70 -24.27
C ILE A 573 -1.65 14.26 -24.67
N PHE A 574 -2.36 15.08 -25.45
CA PHE A 574 -3.75 14.85 -25.80
C PHE A 574 -3.96 13.56 -26.61
N ARG A 575 -2.95 13.12 -27.36
CA ARG A 575 -2.95 11.83 -28.07
C ARG A 575 -3.10 10.60 -27.16
N ASN A 576 -2.79 10.72 -25.87
CA ASN A 576 -3.06 9.65 -24.91
C ASN A 576 -4.55 9.48 -24.62
N ILE A 577 -5.39 10.50 -24.90
CA ILE A 577 -6.82 10.49 -24.56
C ILE A 577 -7.77 10.69 -25.74
N SER A 578 -7.31 11.25 -26.87
CA SER A 578 -8.13 11.45 -28.06
C SER A 578 -7.31 11.79 -29.30
N ASP A 579 -7.97 11.90 -30.45
CA ASP A 579 -7.35 12.41 -31.68
C ASP A 579 -6.97 13.90 -31.50
N SER A 580 -5.72 14.22 -31.84
CA SER A 580 -5.17 15.57 -31.87
C SER A 580 -5.99 16.59 -32.67
N ALA A 581 -6.78 16.17 -33.67
CA ALA A 581 -7.71 17.06 -34.38
C ALA A 581 -8.78 17.68 -33.48
N GLY A 582 -9.07 17.04 -32.34
CA GLY A 582 -10.04 17.53 -31.35
C GLY A 582 -9.51 18.60 -30.40
N LEU A 583 -8.20 18.86 -30.37
CA LEU A 583 -7.57 19.81 -29.45
C LEU A 583 -7.88 21.26 -29.86
N LEU A 584 -8.59 21.99 -29.02
CA LEU A 584 -8.84 23.42 -29.21
C LEU A 584 -7.58 24.22 -28.90
N THR A 585 -7.40 25.35 -29.59
CA THR A 585 -6.29 26.27 -29.36
C THR A 585 -6.82 27.69 -29.18
N SER A 586 -6.24 28.45 -28.26
CA SER A 586 -6.49 29.90 -28.10
C SER A 586 -5.32 30.68 -28.70
N PRO A 587 -5.55 31.62 -29.63
CA PRO A 587 -6.77 32.45 -29.76
C PRO A 587 -7.86 31.95 -30.72
N ALA A 588 -7.69 30.84 -31.43
CA ALA A 588 -8.71 30.39 -32.40
C ALA A 588 -10.07 30.14 -31.72
N THR A 589 -10.03 29.61 -30.50
CA THR A 589 -11.12 29.63 -29.53
C THR A 589 -10.79 30.65 -28.45
N LEU A 590 -11.78 31.48 -28.10
CA LEU A 590 -11.77 32.50 -27.07
C LEU A 590 -12.96 32.26 -26.14
N ALA A 591 -13.00 32.97 -25.01
CA ALA A 591 -14.16 32.96 -24.14
C ALA A 591 -15.46 33.41 -24.85
N SER A 592 -15.39 34.24 -25.89
CA SER A 592 -16.58 34.72 -26.61
C SER A 592 -17.22 33.66 -27.53
N ASN A 593 -16.45 32.69 -28.01
CA ASN A 593 -16.91 31.63 -28.92
C ASN A 593 -16.65 30.22 -28.36
N PHE A 594 -16.51 30.10 -27.04
CA PHE A 594 -16.22 28.84 -26.37
C PHE A 594 -17.33 27.79 -26.60
N PRO A 595 -17.01 26.58 -27.10
CA PRO A 595 -18.01 25.58 -27.43
C PRO A 595 -18.43 24.76 -26.19
N SER A 596 -19.27 25.33 -25.32
CA SER A 596 -19.71 24.68 -24.07
C SER A 596 -20.31 23.29 -24.28
N SER A 597 -20.99 23.06 -25.41
CA SER A 597 -21.57 21.75 -25.78
C SER A 597 -20.54 20.64 -25.97
N ARG A 598 -19.28 20.97 -26.27
CA ARG A 598 -18.18 19.99 -26.37
C ARG A 598 -17.63 19.57 -25.01
N LEU A 599 -17.82 20.42 -23.99
CA LEU A 599 -17.40 20.14 -22.62
C LEU A 599 -18.45 19.31 -21.86
N GLU A 600 -19.73 19.49 -22.20
CA GLU A 600 -20.87 18.78 -21.62
C GLU A 600 -20.73 17.25 -21.70
N GLY A 601 -20.75 16.60 -20.55
CA GLY A 601 -20.73 15.13 -20.44
C GLY A 601 -19.44 14.49 -20.95
N ALA A 602 -18.34 15.23 -21.04
CA ALA A 602 -17.03 14.66 -21.34
C ALA A 602 -16.55 13.73 -20.21
N ASP A 603 -15.82 12.69 -20.56
CA ASP A 603 -15.16 11.82 -19.58
C ASP A 603 -13.85 12.44 -19.11
N TYR A 604 -13.08 12.99 -20.06
CA TYR A 604 -11.77 13.57 -19.81
C TYR A 604 -11.69 14.99 -20.33
N ALA A 605 -11.07 15.88 -19.57
CA ALA A 605 -10.70 17.20 -20.03
C ALA A 605 -9.25 17.54 -19.70
N TYR A 606 -8.55 18.06 -20.70
CA TYR A 606 -7.17 18.48 -20.62
C TYR A 606 -7.06 19.98 -20.95
N PHE A 607 -6.44 20.74 -20.06
CA PHE A 607 -6.20 22.17 -20.24
C PHE A 607 -4.72 22.50 -20.09
N ASN A 608 -4.17 23.27 -21.02
CA ASN A 608 -2.80 23.79 -20.97
C ASN A 608 -2.80 25.28 -21.36
N LEU A 609 -3.09 26.12 -20.37
CA LEU A 609 -3.49 27.52 -20.52
C LEU A 609 -2.87 28.34 -19.39
N HIS A 610 -2.73 29.64 -19.59
CA HIS A 610 -2.30 30.60 -18.57
C HIS A 610 -3.27 30.70 -17.40
N GLY A 611 -2.74 30.68 -16.19
CA GLY A 611 -3.45 31.01 -14.97
C GLY A 611 -2.76 32.16 -14.23
N ILE A 612 -3.56 33.07 -13.68
CA ILE A 612 -3.05 34.22 -12.93
C ILE A 612 -3.54 34.12 -11.49
N LYS A 613 -2.64 34.33 -10.53
CA LYS A 613 -2.94 34.22 -9.10
C LYS A 613 -4.16 35.05 -8.71
N GLY A 614 -5.12 34.43 -8.04
CA GLY A 614 -6.35 35.09 -7.60
C GLY A 614 -7.30 35.52 -8.73
N GLN A 615 -7.00 35.28 -10.00
CA GLN A 615 -7.90 35.61 -11.11
C GLN A 615 -8.84 34.45 -11.46
N PRO A 616 -10.10 34.71 -11.86
CA PRO A 616 -11.08 33.66 -12.08
C PRO A 616 -10.97 32.95 -13.43
N ASN A 617 -10.25 33.54 -14.37
CA ASN A 617 -10.22 33.10 -15.77
C ASN A 617 -8.93 32.35 -16.09
N TRP A 618 -8.98 31.56 -17.17
CA TRP A 618 -7.79 31.01 -17.81
C TRP A 618 -7.58 31.68 -19.17
N TYR A 619 -6.32 31.83 -19.54
CA TYR A 619 -5.90 32.66 -20.66
C TYR A 619 -5.14 31.83 -21.69
N GLY A 620 -5.30 32.15 -22.96
CA GLY A 620 -4.50 31.55 -24.02
C GLY A 620 -3.23 32.34 -24.25
N GLN A 621 -2.49 31.95 -25.28
CA GLN A 621 -1.39 32.76 -25.80
C GLN A 621 -1.26 32.56 -27.31
N LYS A 622 -1.15 33.68 -28.02
CA LYS A 622 -0.92 33.70 -29.46
C LYS A 622 0.44 33.11 -29.82
N ASP A 623 0.50 32.49 -31.00
CA ASP A 623 1.78 32.22 -31.65
C ASP A 623 2.39 33.55 -32.14
N SER A 624 3.70 33.69 -32.07
CA SER A 624 4.44 34.86 -32.52
C SER A 624 4.18 35.24 -33.99
N ARG A 625 3.79 34.27 -34.82
CA ARG A 625 3.47 34.46 -36.24
C ARG A 625 2.04 34.99 -36.46
N ASP A 626 1.21 34.99 -35.43
CA ASP A 626 -0.17 35.47 -35.50
C ASP A 626 -0.20 37.01 -35.38
N LEU A 627 -0.40 37.67 -36.52
CA LEU A 627 -0.48 39.12 -36.65
C LEU A 627 -1.90 39.70 -36.41
N SER A 628 -2.86 38.89 -35.95
CA SER A 628 -4.21 39.36 -35.65
C SER A 628 -4.21 40.45 -34.56
N PRO A 629 -5.22 41.34 -34.53
CA PRO A 629 -5.33 42.38 -33.49
C PRO A 629 -5.73 41.83 -32.11
N ILE A 630 -5.86 40.50 -31.96
CA ILE A 630 -6.17 39.85 -30.69
C ILE A 630 -5.01 40.09 -29.71
N PRO A 631 -5.28 40.34 -28.41
CA PRO A 631 -4.23 40.45 -27.39
C PRO A 631 -3.31 39.23 -27.36
N MET A 632 -2.04 39.43 -26.98
CA MET A 632 -1.05 38.34 -26.86
C MET A 632 -1.53 37.22 -25.93
N ILE A 633 -2.13 37.60 -24.79
CA ILE A 633 -2.69 36.70 -23.77
C ILE A 633 -4.20 36.95 -23.69
N PRO A 634 -5.02 36.36 -24.58
CA PRO A 634 -6.45 36.59 -24.57
C PRO A 634 -7.16 35.70 -23.54
N VAL A 635 -8.36 36.10 -23.11
CA VAL A 635 -9.18 35.26 -22.22
C VAL A 635 -9.70 34.04 -23.01
N ALA A 636 -9.26 32.86 -22.59
CA ALA A 636 -9.58 31.60 -23.24
C ALA A 636 -10.82 30.93 -22.64
N LEU A 637 -10.95 31.00 -21.31
CA LEU A 637 -12.04 30.37 -20.56
C LEU A 637 -12.44 31.23 -19.36
N GLU A 638 -13.74 31.46 -19.23
CA GLU A 638 -14.36 32.15 -18.09
C GLU A 638 -15.43 31.26 -17.44
N ILE A 639 -15.80 31.59 -16.21
CA ILE A 639 -16.85 30.88 -15.47
C ILE A 639 -18.19 30.90 -16.23
N LYS A 640 -18.52 32.02 -16.89
CA LYS A 640 -19.75 32.15 -17.70
C LYS A 640 -19.83 31.12 -18.84
N ASN A 641 -18.69 30.65 -19.33
CA ASN A 641 -18.64 29.62 -20.38
C ASN A 641 -19.03 28.24 -19.86
N ILE A 642 -18.79 27.97 -18.58
CA ILE A 642 -19.12 26.72 -17.91
C ILE A 642 -20.51 26.79 -17.26
N GLN A 643 -21.03 27.98 -16.95
CA GLN A 643 -22.39 28.13 -16.41
C GLN A 643 -23.50 27.34 -17.14
N PRO A 644 -23.59 27.29 -18.48
CA PRO A 644 -24.61 26.50 -19.17
C PRO A 644 -24.35 24.99 -19.12
N VAL A 645 -23.16 24.55 -18.72
CA VAL A 645 -22.79 23.13 -18.65
C VAL A 645 -23.43 22.48 -17.43
N THR A 646 -24.24 21.45 -17.61
CA THR A 646 -24.94 20.77 -16.50
C THR A 646 -24.10 19.67 -15.87
N GLN A 647 -23.36 18.94 -16.71
CA GLN A 647 -22.43 17.89 -16.31
C GLN A 647 -21.04 18.22 -16.84
N THR A 648 -20.16 18.62 -15.93
CA THR A 648 -18.75 18.88 -16.24
C THR A 648 -17.97 17.58 -16.46
N PRO A 649 -16.75 17.68 -17.03
CA PRO A 649 -15.94 16.50 -17.30
C PRO A 649 -15.67 15.69 -16.03
N LYS A 650 -15.70 14.35 -16.13
CA LYS A 650 -15.46 13.48 -14.96
C LYS A 650 -14.06 13.65 -14.40
N ILE A 651 -13.05 13.73 -15.27
CA ILE A 651 -11.65 13.97 -14.91
C ILE A 651 -11.13 15.20 -15.63
N VAL A 652 -10.51 16.10 -14.88
CA VAL A 652 -9.86 17.31 -15.40
C VAL A 652 -8.40 17.31 -14.99
N PHE A 653 -7.50 17.51 -15.96
CA PHE A 653 -6.10 17.84 -15.71
C PHE A 653 -5.81 19.22 -16.27
N ALA A 654 -5.45 20.16 -15.41
CA ALA A 654 -5.16 21.55 -15.77
C ALA A 654 -3.68 21.89 -15.51
N GLU A 655 -2.97 22.19 -16.60
CA GLU A 655 -1.61 22.70 -16.61
C GLU A 655 -1.63 24.22 -16.72
N ASN A 656 -1.82 24.86 -15.58
CA ASN A 656 -1.91 26.31 -15.46
C ASN A 656 -1.42 26.74 -14.08
N CYS A 657 -0.78 27.91 -13.99
CA CYS A 657 -0.43 28.48 -12.70
C CYS A 657 -1.70 28.69 -11.86
N TYR A 658 -1.66 28.27 -10.59
CA TYR A 658 -2.77 28.46 -9.63
C TYR A 658 -4.11 27.83 -10.04
N GLY A 659 -4.14 26.87 -10.99
CA GLY A 659 -5.37 26.21 -11.43
C GLY A 659 -6.13 25.48 -10.32
N ALA A 660 -5.41 25.03 -9.29
CA ALA A 660 -5.93 24.40 -8.08
C ALA A 660 -5.83 25.32 -6.85
N GLU A 661 -5.73 26.64 -7.01
CA GLU A 661 -5.83 27.57 -5.88
C GLU A 661 -7.27 27.57 -5.33
N ILE A 662 -7.42 27.25 -4.04
CA ILE A 662 -8.72 27.25 -3.34
C ILE A 662 -8.80 28.21 -2.15
N ILE A 663 -7.67 28.81 -1.74
CA ILE A 663 -7.62 29.72 -0.58
C ILE A 663 -8.37 31.01 -0.89
N ASN A 664 -9.39 31.34 -0.09
CA ASN A 664 -10.27 32.49 -0.32
C ASN A 664 -11.01 32.47 -1.67
N ARG A 665 -11.24 31.27 -2.22
CA ARG A 665 -11.92 31.06 -3.51
C ARG A 665 -13.31 30.47 -3.33
N SER A 666 -14.16 30.61 -4.35
CA SER A 666 -15.47 29.97 -4.43
C SER A 666 -15.80 29.48 -5.83
N GLU A 667 -16.89 28.74 -5.95
CA GLU A 667 -17.42 28.25 -7.23
C GLU A 667 -17.67 29.36 -8.26
N ASN A 668 -17.83 30.60 -7.78
CA ASN A 668 -18.05 31.79 -8.62
C ASN A 668 -16.77 32.51 -9.04
N ASN A 669 -15.60 32.11 -8.53
CA ASN A 669 -14.33 32.73 -8.90
C ASN A 669 -13.16 31.76 -9.09
N ALA A 670 -13.36 30.45 -9.00
CA ALA A 670 -12.35 29.44 -9.33
C ALA A 670 -12.95 28.36 -10.23
N LEU A 671 -12.36 28.18 -11.41
CA LEU A 671 -12.81 27.20 -12.40
C LEU A 671 -12.72 25.76 -11.86
N SER A 672 -11.74 25.45 -11.01
CA SER A 672 -11.63 24.16 -10.32
C SER A 672 -12.83 23.87 -9.42
N LEU A 673 -13.17 24.79 -8.52
CA LEU A 673 -14.33 24.65 -7.63
C LEU A 673 -15.66 24.64 -8.41
N ASN A 674 -15.76 25.47 -9.47
CA ASN A 674 -16.94 25.48 -10.35
C ASN A 674 -17.15 24.13 -11.05
N MET A 675 -16.08 23.51 -11.55
CA MET A 675 -16.16 22.20 -12.18
C MET A 675 -16.51 21.09 -11.18
N LEU A 676 -15.91 21.13 -9.98
CA LEU A 676 -16.23 20.18 -8.90
C LEU A 676 -17.71 20.27 -8.49
N SER A 677 -18.28 21.47 -8.38
CA SER A 677 -19.68 21.63 -8.00
C SER A 677 -20.68 21.14 -9.05
N LYS A 678 -20.23 21.02 -10.30
CA LYS A 678 -21.00 20.52 -11.45
C LYS A 678 -20.75 19.04 -11.78
N GLY A 679 -20.08 18.31 -10.89
CA GLY A 679 -19.98 16.85 -10.96
C GLY A 679 -18.66 16.30 -11.47
N THR A 680 -17.62 17.12 -11.63
CA THR A 680 -16.24 16.64 -11.84
C THR A 680 -15.84 15.76 -10.65
N LYS A 681 -15.39 14.54 -10.94
CA LYS A 681 -15.04 13.52 -9.94
C LYS A 681 -13.60 13.66 -9.48
N VAL A 682 -12.71 14.04 -10.40
CA VAL A 682 -11.30 14.30 -10.12
C VAL A 682 -10.82 15.54 -10.87
N PHE A 683 -10.20 16.48 -10.17
CA PHE A 683 -9.54 17.64 -10.73
C PHE A 683 -8.08 17.66 -10.29
N ILE A 684 -7.14 17.73 -11.22
CA ILE A 684 -5.70 17.83 -10.96
C ILE A 684 -5.19 19.17 -11.48
N GLY A 685 -4.49 19.92 -10.64
CA GLY A 685 -3.90 21.20 -11.02
C GLY A 685 -2.88 21.70 -10.01
N SER A 686 -2.21 22.80 -10.33
CA SER A 686 -1.17 23.40 -9.47
C SER A 686 -1.74 24.42 -8.49
N THR A 687 -1.25 24.41 -7.24
CA THR A 687 -1.52 25.44 -6.22
C THR A 687 -0.61 26.67 -6.34
N ALA A 688 0.38 26.63 -7.24
CA ALA A 688 1.44 27.63 -7.38
C ALA A 688 1.74 27.87 -8.88
N ILE A 689 2.81 28.60 -9.19
CA ILE A 689 3.35 28.68 -10.55
C ILE A 689 3.71 27.27 -11.01
N SER A 690 3.25 26.91 -12.20
CA SER A 690 3.64 25.67 -12.87
C SER A 690 4.46 25.99 -14.11
N TYR A 691 5.34 25.06 -14.47
CA TYR A 691 6.24 25.20 -15.60
C TYR A 691 5.98 24.10 -16.61
N GLY A 692 6.30 24.38 -17.87
CA GLY A 692 6.30 23.38 -18.93
C GLY A 692 7.24 23.74 -20.07
N ALA A 693 7.24 22.90 -21.10
CA ALA A 693 8.00 23.08 -22.33
C ALA A 693 7.18 23.85 -23.37
N MET A 694 7.86 24.57 -24.26
CA MET A 694 7.22 25.12 -25.46
C MET A 694 7.28 24.13 -26.65
N ASN A 695 8.22 23.18 -26.62
CA ASN A 695 8.41 22.16 -27.63
C ASN A 695 8.88 20.84 -26.98
N LEU A 696 8.98 19.75 -27.75
CA LEU A 696 9.53 18.48 -27.25
C LEU A 696 11.04 18.56 -26.99
N PRO A 697 11.58 17.84 -25.99
CA PRO A 697 10.92 16.89 -25.09
C PRO A 697 10.07 17.57 -23.98
N LEU A 698 9.09 16.84 -23.44
CA LEU A 698 8.22 17.33 -22.35
C LEU A 698 9.02 17.48 -21.04
N THR A 699 8.66 18.47 -20.22
CA THR A 699 9.24 18.69 -18.89
C THR A 699 8.16 19.15 -17.92
N ALA A 700 8.44 19.08 -16.61
CA ALA A 700 7.60 19.67 -15.57
C ALA A 700 6.11 19.25 -15.70
N ALA A 701 5.17 20.20 -15.76
CA ALA A 701 3.74 19.91 -15.80
C ALA A 701 3.34 19.04 -17.00
N ASP A 702 3.96 19.26 -18.17
CA ASP A 702 3.62 18.51 -19.39
C ASP A 702 3.99 17.04 -19.26
N LEU A 703 5.18 16.77 -18.69
CA LEU A 703 5.65 15.41 -18.46
C LEU A 703 4.79 14.72 -17.40
N LEU A 704 4.40 15.42 -16.34
CA LEU A 704 3.49 14.90 -15.32
C LEU A 704 2.12 14.55 -15.91
N SER A 705 1.56 15.44 -16.75
CA SER A 705 0.27 15.22 -17.42
C SER A 705 0.34 14.05 -18.39
N TYR A 706 1.38 14.00 -19.22
CA TYR A 706 1.63 12.89 -20.15
C TYR A 706 1.64 11.54 -19.41
N LEU A 707 2.43 11.44 -18.33
CA LEU A 707 2.55 10.22 -17.54
C LEU A 707 1.25 9.87 -16.82
N PHE A 708 0.51 10.86 -16.30
CA PHE A 708 -0.78 10.64 -15.66
C PHE A 708 -1.78 9.99 -16.62
N TRP A 709 -1.97 10.57 -17.81
CA TRP A 709 -2.90 10.03 -18.81
C TRP A 709 -2.47 8.65 -19.29
N LYS A 710 -1.16 8.45 -19.52
CA LYS A 710 -0.62 7.14 -19.91
C LYS A 710 -0.94 6.06 -18.87
N HIS A 711 -0.78 6.37 -17.58
CA HIS A 711 -1.12 5.44 -16.49
C HIS A 711 -2.63 5.24 -16.33
N LEU A 712 -3.42 6.31 -16.38
CA LEU A 712 -4.87 6.23 -16.24
C LEU A 712 -5.50 5.32 -17.30
N MET A 713 -5.04 5.43 -18.55
CA MET A 713 -5.53 4.60 -19.67
C MET A 713 -5.19 3.11 -19.54
N THR A 714 -4.39 2.72 -18.56
CA THR A 714 -4.19 1.30 -18.23
C THR A 714 -5.35 0.70 -17.43
N GLY A 715 -6.30 1.52 -16.96
CA GLY A 715 -7.48 1.07 -16.21
C GLY A 715 -7.27 0.97 -14.71
N ILE A 716 -6.50 1.90 -14.14
CA ILE A 716 -6.28 2.04 -12.69
C ILE A 716 -7.00 3.28 -12.15
N SER A 717 -7.05 3.43 -10.82
CA SER A 717 -7.65 4.61 -10.18
C SER A 717 -6.84 5.88 -10.46
N CYS A 718 -7.50 7.04 -10.39
CA CYS A 718 -6.86 8.34 -10.59
C CYS A 718 -5.74 8.61 -9.60
N GLY A 719 -5.93 8.26 -8.32
CA GLY A 719 -4.92 8.42 -7.28
C GLY A 719 -3.67 7.59 -7.57
N GLU A 720 -3.83 6.35 -8.03
CA GLU A 720 -2.73 5.47 -8.36
C GLU A 720 -2.02 5.92 -9.64
N ALA A 721 -2.76 6.33 -10.66
CA ALA A 721 -2.19 6.91 -11.88
C ALA A 721 -1.35 8.15 -11.58
N PHE A 722 -1.84 9.02 -10.70
CA PHE A 722 -1.12 10.24 -10.32
C PHE A 722 0.12 9.97 -9.49
N ARG A 723 0.03 9.05 -8.52
CA ARG A 723 1.18 8.61 -7.71
C ARG A 723 2.28 7.98 -8.58
N ARG A 724 1.90 7.10 -9.52
CA ARG A 724 2.83 6.49 -10.49
C ARG A 724 3.45 7.52 -11.43
N ALA A 725 2.66 8.49 -11.90
CA ALA A 725 3.17 9.55 -12.76
C ALA A 725 4.26 10.37 -12.06
N ARG A 726 4.08 10.73 -10.78
CA ARG A 726 5.10 11.41 -9.96
C ARG A 726 6.36 10.58 -9.79
N LYS A 727 6.22 9.30 -9.44
CA LYS A 727 7.37 8.40 -9.26
C LYS A 727 8.15 8.19 -10.56
N ASN A 728 7.43 7.99 -11.68
CA ASN A 728 8.03 7.87 -13.00
C ASN A 728 8.80 9.13 -13.37
N MET A 729 8.19 10.31 -13.23
CA MET A 729 8.81 11.59 -13.52
C MET A 729 10.10 11.79 -12.70
N ALA A 730 10.04 11.54 -11.38
CA ALA A 730 11.21 11.67 -10.52
C ALA A 730 12.32 10.68 -10.91
N ALA A 731 11.99 9.41 -11.14
CA ALA A 731 12.96 8.40 -11.52
C ALA A 731 13.59 8.67 -12.90
N GLU A 732 12.81 9.11 -13.88
CA GLU A 732 13.28 9.42 -15.23
C GLU A 732 14.23 10.62 -15.24
N ILE A 733 13.86 11.71 -14.56
CA ILE A 733 14.70 12.91 -14.48
C ILE A 733 15.99 12.63 -13.72
N GLU A 734 15.92 11.95 -12.57
CA GLU A 734 17.10 11.58 -11.80
C GLU A 734 18.02 10.63 -12.59
N SER A 735 17.47 9.63 -13.30
CA SER A 735 18.29 8.72 -14.11
C SER A 735 18.95 9.42 -15.30
N GLY A 736 18.31 10.44 -15.88
CA GLY A 736 18.84 11.18 -17.03
C GLY A 736 19.84 12.28 -16.67
N HIS A 737 19.62 12.97 -15.54
CA HIS A 737 20.36 14.19 -15.16
C HIS A 737 21.12 14.06 -13.83
N GLY A 738 20.96 12.95 -13.11
CA GLY A 738 21.60 12.68 -11.82
C GLY A 738 20.89 13.29 -10.60
N ALA A 739 19.99 14.26 -10.80
CA ALA A 739 19.24 14.91 -9.73
C ALA A 739 17.97 15.58 -10.28
N LEU A 740 17.03 15.90 -9.38
CA LEU A 740 15.84 16.68 -9.69
C LEU A 740 16.16 18.18 -9.60
N ASP A 741 15.99 18.90 -10.70
CA ASP A 741 16.07 20.37 -10.69
C ASP A 741 14.88 21.02 -9.97
N CYS A 742 14.98 22.32 -9.74
CA CYS A 742 14.06 23.04 -8.88
C CYS A 742 12.65 23.15 -9.48
N GLU A 743 12.49 23.33 -10.80
CA GLU A 743 11.17 23.34 -11.43
C GLU A 743 10.49 21.95 -11.43
N ILE A 744 11.26 20.86 -11.54
CA ILE A 744 10.74 19.50 -11.40
C ILE A 744 10.30 19.24 -9.95
N GLN A 745 11.14 19.61 -8.98
CA GLN A 745 10.77 19.54 -7.56
C GLN A 745 9.50 20.34 -7.27
N LYS A 746 9.40 21.57 -7.78
CA LYS A 746 8.21 22.42 -7.63
C LYS A 746 6.96 21.75 -8.19
N THR A 747 7.05 21.20 -9.41
CA THR A 747 5.93 20.48 -10.05
C THR A 747 5.46 19.30 -9.19
N LEU A 748 6.41 18.51 -8.67
CA LEU A 748 6.14 17.35 -7.80
C LEU A 748 5.60 17.72 -6.42
N ILE A 749 5.55 18.99 -6.02
CA ILE A 749 4.96 19.40 -4.73
C ILE A 749 3.77 20.35 -4.88
N SER A 750 3.63 21.06 -5.99
CA SER A 750 2.55 22.04 -6.20
C SER A 750 1.29 21.46 -6.82
N PHE A 751 1.39 20.38 -7.60
CA PHE A 751 0.18 19.73 -8.13
C PHE A 751 -0.56 19.00 -7.00
N VAL A 752 -1.89 19.03 -7.02
CA VAL A 752 -2.76 18.35 -6.05
C VAL A 752 -3.91 17.65 -6.79
N LEU A 753 -4.47 16.62 -6.16
CA LEU A 753 -5.63 15.90 -6.67
C LEU A 753 -6.84 16.25 -5.80
N TYR A 754 -7.83 16.92 -6.41
CA TYR A 754 -9.13 17.14 -5.80
C TYR A 754 -10.13 16.08 -6.25
N GLY A 755 -10.86 15.49 -5.31
CA GLY A 755 -11.76 14.36 -5.55
C GLY A 755 -11.28 13.05 -4.92
N ASP A 756 -11.95 11.96 -5.28
CA ASP A 756 -11.68 10.62 -4.74
C ASP A 756 -10.46 9.96 -5.41
N PRO A 757 -9.42 9.60 -4.65
CA PRO A 757 -8.26 8.91 -5.23
C PRO A 757 -8.60 7.50 -5.77
N LEU A 758 -9.70 6.88 -5.32
CA LEU A 758 -10.15 5.56 -5.81
C LEU A 758 -11.13 5.63 -6.98
N TYR A 759 -11.42 6.83 -7.50
CA TYR A 759 -12.24 6.97 -8.70
C TYR A 759 -11.54 6.35 -9.92
N ALA A 760 -12.28 5.59 -10.71
CA ALA A 760 -11.81 4.98 -11.94
C ALA A 760 -12.89 5.10 -13.03
N VAL A 761 -12.49 5.52 -14.23
CA VAL A 761 -13.44 5.79 -15.33
C VAL A 761 -13.94 4.50 -15.98
N LEU A 762 -13.03 3.55 -16.23
CA LEU A 762 -13.38 2.31 -16.91
C LEU A 762 -14.34 1.48 -16.05
N GLU A 763 -15.38 0.94 -16.70
CA GLU A 763 -16.42 0.17 -16.01
C GLU A 763 -15.83 -1.09 -15.33
N ASN A 764 -14.78 -1.67 -15.92
CA ASN A 764 -14.08 -2.86 -15.46
C ASN A 764 -12.73 -2.58 -14.76
N ALA A 765 -12.42 -1.34 -14.41
CA ALA A 765 -11.19 -1.03 -13.68
C ALA A 765 -11.18 -1.71 -12.31
N ASP A 766 -10.12 -2.49 -12.05
CA ASP A 766 -9.85 -3.08 -10.74
C ASP A 766 -8.98 -2.11 -9.94
N ILE A 767 -9.55 -1.58 -8.85
CA ILE A 767 -8.85 -0.64 -7.95
C ILE A 767 -7.89 -1.35 -6.98
N THR A 768 -7.90 -2.69 -6.94
CA THR A 768 -7.16 -3.53 -5.99
C THR A 768 -5.97 -4.21 -6.67
N ASP A 769 -6.18 -4.94 -7.77
CA ASP A 769 -5.15 -5.80 -8.41
C ASP A 769 -3.91 -5.04 -8.91
N ARG A 770 -4.05 -3.72 -9.08
CA ARG A 770 -2.98 -2.84 -9.55
C ARG A 770 -2.55 -1.78 -8.53
N MET A 771 -3.04 -1.84 -7.31
CA MET A 771 -2.56 -0.96 -6.25
C MET A 771 -1.17 -1.44 -5.80
N GLN A 772 -0.16 -0.57 -5.88
CA GLN A 772 1.23 -0.94 -5.57
C GLN A 772 1.87 0.04 -4.61
N ARG A 773 2.09 -0.34 -3.35
CA ARG A 773 2.82 0.49 -2.38
C ARG A 773 4.19 -0.10 -2.10
N ALA A 774 5.20 0.76 -2.06
CA ALA A 774 6.54 0.41 -1.61
C ALA A 774 6.60 0.43 -0.07
N LYS A 775 7.28 -0.55 0.54
CA LYS A 775 7.52 -0.58 1.99
C LYS A 775 8.33 0.63 2.42
N SER A 776 9.34 0.99 1.63
CA SER A 776 10.22 2.13 1.89
C SER A 776 10.03 3.27 0.89
N ALA A 777 10.16 4.51 1.36
CA ALA A 777 10.20 5.67 0.48
C ALA A 777 11.61 5.83 -0.11
N LYS A 778 11.70 6.02 -1.44
CA LYS A 778 12.95 6.32 -2.16
C LYS A 778 13.41 7.75 -1.84
N LYS A 779 14.70 7.92 -1.58
CA LYS A 779 15.35 9.23 -1.51
C LYS A 779 15.83 9.61 -2.90
N TYR A 780 15.42 10.79 -3.38
CA TYR A 780 15.90 11.36 -4.63
C TYR A 780 17.00 12.39 -4.36
N GLU A 781 17.95 12.53 -5.29
CA GLU A 781 18.94 13.59 -5.28
C GLU A 781 18.30 14.90 -5.74
N LEU A 782 18.46 15.97 -4.95
CA LEU A 782 17.80 17.27 -5.16
C LEU A 782 18.81 18.37 -5.39
N LEU A 783 18.62 19.15 -6.45
CA LEU A 783 19.35 20.40 -6.65
C LEU A 783 18.72 21.52 -5.82
N LYS A 784 19.53 22.49 -5.45
CA LYS A 784 19.07 23.75 -4.85
C LYS A 784 19.61 24.91 -5.65
N GLU A 785 18.81 25.97 -5.71
CA GLU A 785 19.20 27.23 -6.32
C GLU A 785 19.52 28.25 -5.23
N ARG A 786 20.59 29.01 -5.44
CA ARG A 786 21.01 30.10 -4.55
C ARG A 786 21.49 31.28 -5.37
N MET A 787 21.28 32.48 -4.86
CA MET A 787 21.90 33.68 -5.42
C MET A 787 23.42 33.52 -5.38
N ASP A 788 24.09 33.72 -6.51
CA ASP A 788 25.55 33.71 -6.57
C ASP A 788 26.06 35.13 -6.33
N SER A 789 27.01 35.30 -5.40
CA SER A 789 27.67 36.59 -5.16
C SER A 789 28.74 36.90 -6.20
N LYS A 790 29.14 35.91 -7.02
CA LYS A 790 30.08 36.08 -8.13
C LYS A 790 29.29 36.17 -9.46
N LEU A 791 29.47 37.28 -10.18
CA LEU A 791 28.97 37.46 -11.54
C LEU A 791 29.78 36.59 -12.51
N VAL A 792 29.38 35.32 -12.64
CA VAL A 792 29.94 34.40 -13.66
C VAL A 792 29.29 34.63 -15.02
N ILE A 793 28.03 35.04 -15.03
CA ILE A 793 27.27 35.41 -16.24
C ILE A 793 26.98 36.91 -16.14
N ASP A 794 27.59 37.70 -17.02
CA ASP A 794 27.33 39.14 -17.10
C ASP A 794 26.04 39.46 -17.90
N SER A 795 25.64 40.74 -17.91
CA SER A 795 24.45 41.18 -18.63
C SER A 795 24.51 40.96 -20.14
N ASN A 796 25.70 41.01 -20.74
CA ASN A 796 25.87 40.80 -22.17
C ASN A 796 25.66 39.33 -22.54
N MET A 797 26.19 38.40 -21.74
CA MET A 797 25.97 36.98 -21.88
C MET A 797 24.50 36.61 -21.61
N ALA A 798 23.88 37.17 -20.57
CA ALA A 798 22.46 36.95 -20.30
C ALA A 798 21.57 37.43 -21.45
N ARG A 799 21.87 38.57 -22.07
CA ARG A 799 21.15 39.06 -23.26
C ARG A 799 21.32 38.12 -24.45
N ARG A 800 22.57 37.70 -24.73
CA ARG A 800 22.88 36.75 -25.80
C ARG A 800 22.13 35.42 -25.64
N ILE A 801 22.11 34.86 -24.43
CA ILE A 801 21.39 33.62 -24.12
C ILE A 801 19.88 33.81 -24.36
N TYR A 802 19.31 34.96 -23.98
CA TYR A 802 17.91 35.26 -24.24
C TYR A 802 17.59 35.34 -25.74
N ASP A 803 18.47 35.96 -26.52
CA ASP A 803 18.33 36.03 -27.98
C ASP A 803 18.44 34.64 -28.64
N GLU A 804 19.34 33.78 -28.15
CA GLU A 804 19.43 32.37 -28.56
C GLU A 804 18.13 31.60 -28.24
N VAL A 805 17.52 31.82 -27.06
CA VAL A 805 16.22 31.23 -26.71
C VAL A 805 15.11 31.73 -27.63
N LYS A 806 15.05 33.05 -27.89
CA LYS A 806 14.08 33.62 -28.83
C LYS A 806 14.20 32.99 -30.22
N GLN A 807 15.42 32.78 -30.70
CA GLN A 807 15.67 32.13 -31.98
C GLN A 807 15.28 30.64 -31.95
N MET A 808 15.66 29.91 -30.90
CA MET A 808 15.37 28.48 -30.71
C MET A 808 13.87 28.18 -30.72
N TYR A 809 13.06 29.09 -30.16
CA TYR A 809 11.62 28.92 -30.03
C TYR A 809 10.79 29.82 -30.95
N GLU A 810 11.41 30.44 -31.96
CA GLU A 810 10.76 31.28 -32.97
C GLU A 810 9.88 32.40 -32.39
N MET A 811 10.30 32.99 -31.25
CA MET A 811 9.55 34.03 -30.52
C MET A 811 9.63 35.42 -31.17
N GLN A 812 9.30 35.53 -32.46
CA GLN A 812 9.34 36.79 -33.22
C GLN A 812 8.25 37.78 -32.74
N GLY A 813 8.53 39.08 -32.76
CA GLY A 813 7.56 40.14 -32.39
C GLY A 813 7.34 40.36 -30.88
N VAL A 814 7.98 39.58 -30.01
CA VAL A 814 8.06 39.85 -28.57
C VAL A 814 9.03 41.02 -28.39
N SER A 815 8.55 42.18 -27.90
CA SER A 815 9.38 43.38 -27.63
C SER A 815 10.80 43.04 -27.16
N ASP A 816 11.79 43.80 -27.63
CA ASP A 816 13.21 43.42 -27.65
C ASP A 816 13.85 43.08 -26.30
N GLU A 817 13.19 43.33 -25.16
CA GLU A 817 13.79 43.12 -23.84
C GLU A 817 12.82 42.40 -22.87
N PHE A 818 13.37 41.47 -22.08
CA PHE A 818 12.76 41.03 -20.83
C PHE A 818 12.68 42.22 -19.87
N SER A 819 11.73 42.21 -18.93
CA SER A 819 11.58 43.28 -17.94
C SER A 819 12.68 43.22 -16.89
N THR A 820 12.97 42.03 -16.37
CA THR A 820 14.09 41.79 -15.44
C THR A 820 14.64 40.39 -15.66
N TYR A 821 15.85 40.14 -15.15
CA TYR A 821 16.38 38.79 -15.04
C TYR A 821 17.13 38.61 -13.72
N THR A 822 17.14 37.38 -13.22
CA THR A 822 17.97 36.96 -12.08
C THR A 822 18.79 35.74 -12.45
N ILE A 823 19.94 35.58 -11.80
CA ILE A 823 20.84 34.45 -12.02
C ILE A 823 21.01 33.71 -10.71
N GLN A 824 20.82 32.40 -10.77
CA GLN A 824 20.92 31.51 -9.62
C GLN A 824 21.90 30.40 -9.94
N LYS A 825 22.75 30.06 -8.98
CA LYS A 825 23.68 28.92 -9.09
C LYS A 825 22.98 27.65 -8.62
N GLN A 826 23.05 26.59 -9.42
CA GLN A 826 22.60 25.26 -8.99
C GLN A 826 23.68 24.57 -8.16
N VAL A 827 23.27 24.03 -7.02
CA VAL A 827 24.14 23.34 -6.06
C VAL A 827 23.50 22.00 -5.69
N GLY A 828 24.23 20.90 -5.89
CA GLY A 828 23.83 19.58 -5.41
C GLY A 828 24.04 19.44 -3.90
N MET A 829 23.24 18.60 -3.23
CA MET A 829 23.50 18.22 -1.85
C MET A 829 24.71 17.28 -1.79
N ALA A 830 25.79 17.69 -1.13
CA ALA A 830 26.99 16.86 -1.00
C ALA A 830 26.67 15.53 -0.26
N LYS A 831 27.07 14.39 -0.86
CA LYS A 831 27.24 13.14 -0.11
C LYS A 831 28.42 13.31 0.85
N SER A 832 28.31 12.75 2.05
CA SER A 832 29.34 12.85 3.09
C SER A 832 30.70 12.38 2.56
N GLY A 833 31.70 13.27 2.68
CA GLY A 833 33.13 12.96 2.84
C GLY A 833 33.85 12.16 1.77
N ASP A 834 33.94 12.66 0.53
CA ASP A 834 35.21 12.70 -0.26
C ASP A 834 35.01 13.33 -1.66
N GLU A 835 33.77 13.44 -2.15
CA GLU A 835 33.48 13.97 -3.50
C GLU A 835 33.36 15.50 -3.58
N ARG A 836 33.65 16.23 -2.49
CA ARG A 836 33.59 17.72 -2.48
C ARG A 836 34.51 18.34 -3.55
N ALA A 837 35.61 17.68 -3.91
CA ALA A 837 36.54 18.14 -4.94
C ALA A 837 36.09 17.85 -6.39
N LYS A 838 35.16 16.90 -6.62
CA LYS A 838 34.64 16.57 -7.96
C LYS A 838 33.36 17.33 -8.31
N ILE A 839 32.53 17.67 -7.32
CA ILE A 839 31.28 18.42 -7.51
C ILE A 839 31.55 19.90 -7.91
N ASP A 840 32.72 20.43 -7.57
CA ASP A 840 33.10 21.84 -7.82
C ASP A 840 33.38 22.15 -9.32
N GLN A 841 33.41 21.14 -10.19
CA GLN A 841 33.78 21.30 -11.61
C GLN A 841 32.58 21.47 -12.59
N ASN A 842 31.34 21.15 -12.20
CA ASN A 842 30.16 21.21 -13.08
C ASN A 842 29.03 22.06 -12.46
N HIS A 843 29.21 23.38 -12.45
CA HIS A 843 28.17 24.30 -12.00
C HIS A 843 27.28 24.74 -13.16
N ASN A 844 26.00 24.39 -13.09
CA ASN A 844 24.97 25.01 -13.91
C ASN A 844 24.44 26.28 -13.24
N TYR A 845 23.99 27.20 -14.06
CA TYR A 845 23.31 28.42 -13.66
C TYR A 845 21.89 28.41 -14.23
N VAL A 846 20.94 28.97 -13.48
CA VAL A 846 19.58 29.22 -13.96
C VAL A 846 19.39 30.71 -14.09
N ILE A 847 19.09 31.15 -15.32
CA ILE A 847 18.68 32.51 -15.61
C ILE A 847 17.16 32.54 -15.67
N ILE A 848 16.55 33.36 -14.82
CA ILE A 848 15.11 33.54 -14.77
C ILE A 848 14.80 34.89 -15.42
N TYR A 849 14.27 34.87 -16.63
CA TYR A 849 13.79 36.06 -17.34
C TYR A 849 12.32 36.27 -16.99
N SER A 850 11.95 37.50 -16.64
CA SER A 850 10.56 37.89 -16.45
C SER A 850 10.14 38.90 -17.51
N LYS A 851 8.89 38.79 -17.97
CA LYS A 851 8.27 39.78 -18.84
C LYS A 851 6.91 40.17 -18.29
N ASP A 852 6.78 41.43 -17.90
CA ASP A 852 5.56 41.97 -17.33
C ASP A 852 4.70 42.59 -18.43
N THR A 853 3.46 42.11 -18.54
CA THR A 853 2.47 42.63 -19.49
C THR A 853 1.27 43.16 -18.72
N LYS A 854 0.96 44.45 -18.90
CA LYS A 854 -0.26 45.04 -18.31
C LYS A 854 -1.47 44.69 -19.16
N MET A 855 -2.48 44.09 -18.53
CA MET A 855 -3.77 43.77 -19.11
C MET A 855 -4.86 44.52 -18.34
N GLY A 856 -5.13 45.77 -18.74
CA GLY A 856 -6.02 46.65 -17.98
C GLY A 856 -5.43 46.96 -16.59
N SER A 857 -6.14 46.55 -15.52
CA SER A 857 -5.68 46.66 -14.13
C SER A 857 -4.84 45.47 -13.66
N MET A 858 -4.72 44.40 -14.46
CA MET A 858 -3.98 43.19 -14.13
C MET A 858 -2.54 43.29 -14.64
N LEU A 859 -1.60 42.73 -13.88
CA LEU A 859 -0.22 42.54 -14.31
C LEU A 859 0.01 41.04 -14.48
N ASP A 860 0.20 40.63 -15.73
CA ASP A 860 0.63 39.29 -16.05
C ASP A 860 2.16 39.25 -16.12
N ARG A 861 2.76 38.18 -15.63
CA ARG A 861 4.21 38.01 -15.61
C ARG A 861 4.56 36.65 -16.20
N LEU A 862 5.15 36.69 -17.39
CA LEU A 862 5.67 35.51 -18.05
C LEU A 862 7.10 35.25 -17.58
N ILE A 863 7.33 34.06 -17.04
CA ILE A 863 8.64 33.64 -16.54
C ILE A 863 9.23 32.60 -17.49
N THR A 864 10.45 32.85 -17.95
CA THR A 864 11.25 31.89 -18.72
C THR A 864 12.48 31.52 -17.91
N ARG A 865 12.60 30.25 -17.55
CA ARG A 865 13.76 29.71 -16.84
C ARG A 865 14.68 29.02 -17.81
N VAL A 866 15.95 29.40 -17.80
CA VAL A 866 16.97 28.88 -18.71
C VAL A 866 18.13 28.33 -17.89
N THR A 867 18.30 27.02 -17.90
CA THR A 867 19.46 26.36 -17.30
C THR A 867 20.60 26.37 -18.30
N VAL A 868 21.75 26.92 -17.92
CA VAL A 868 22.96 27.03 -18.75
C VAL A 868 24.19 26.49 -18.03
N SER A 869 25.20 26.07 -18.79
CA SER A 869 26.54 25.82 -18.21
C SER A 869 27.24 27.13 -17.84
N LYS A 870 28.38 27.02 -17.16
CA LYS A 870 29.26 28.16 -16.83
C LYS A 870 29.66 28.99 -18.06
N GLU A 871 29.81 28.35 -19.22
CA GLU A 871 30.16 28.98 -20.50
C GLU A 871 28.95 29.60 -21.22
N GLY A 872 27.75 29.52 -20.64
CA GLY A 872 26.51 30.04 -21.22
C GLY A 872 25.82 29.09 -22.20
N LYS A 873 26.23 27.82 -22.28
CA LYS A 873 25.55 26.85 -23.16
C LYS A 873 24.20 26.44 -22.58
N ILE A 874 23.12 26.66 -23.33
CA ILE A 874 21.76 26.28 -22.94
C ILE A 874 21.65 24.76 -22.79
N ARG A 875 21.11 24.33 -21.64
CA ARG A 875 20.83 22.91 -21.30
C ARG A 875 19.34 22.62 -21.29
N LYS A 876 18.54 23.53 -20.76
CA LYS A 876 17.11 23.37 -20.57
C LYS A 876 16.42 24.73 -20.57
N VAL A 877 15.20 24.78 -21.11
CA VAL A 877 14.33 25.97 -21.04
C VAL A 877 12.94 25.52 -20.58
N SER A 878 12.36 26.25 -19.64
CA SER A 878 10.98 26.05 -19.21
C SER A 878 10.25 27.39 -19.07
N PHE A 879 8.94 27.35 -19.30
CA PHE A 879 8.07 28.52 -19.35
C PHE A 879 6.96 28.40 -18.32
N SER A 880 6.63 29.49 -17.62
CA SER A 880 5.49 29.54 -16.72
C SER A 880 4.19 29.34 -17.48
N ARG A 881 3.22 28.73 -16.79
CA ARG A 881 2.01 28.19 -17.41
C ARG A 881 0.73 28.94 -17.23
#